data_AF-A0A7S2D5S7-F1
#
_entry.id   AF-A0A7S2D5S7-F1
#
_cell.length_a   1.000
_cell.length_b   1.000
_cell.length_c   1.000
_cell.angle_alpha   90.00
_cell.angle_beta   90.00
_cell.angle_gamma   90.00
#
_symmetry.space_group_name_H-M   'P 1'
#
loop_
_entity.id
_entity.type
_entity.pdbx_description
1 polymer ?
#
loop_
_entity_poly.entity_id
_entity_poly.type
_entity_poly.pdbx_seq_one_letter_code
_entity_poly.pdbx_strand_id
1 'polypeptide(L)'
;PIFTMDLDLFSAFDDEGESVTEVPEPTEVEPALTSRKRPLSKDSPVEKSRDIKRGVGVESGAAELKDAPVNLTITHTEVREMKWDGRSVLTFSAIPEGLASAQVADKGIEQTLPENPAKTYPFELDPFQKQSIAYIERNESVLVSAHTSAGKTVVAEYAVARSLRDKQRVIYTSPIKALSNQKFRDMQEEFGVDQVGLMTGDITINPTATCLIMTTEILRSMLYRGSEIMREVAWVIYDEIHYMRDKERGVVWEESIILLPHKVRFVFLSATIPNAREFVGWIAKLHHQACHVVYTDYRPTPLQHYIFPAGGEGLHLVVDDKGKFRDEAFQRAMAKLHNMSDDQAKATGNDKQKKKGGGNQDNKSDVKRIIQLIMERGLDPVIVFSFSKKECEAHAMMTSKIDLNDDNSKELVEQVFSNAIDALSDDDKQLPQIVNLLPILKRGIGIHHGGLLPILKEVIEILFQEGLLKCLFATETFSIGLNMPAHTVVFTQCRKFDGKNFRWITSGEYIQMSGRAGRRGKDDKGIVIQMLDEKMEPAEAKSILYGAPDRLYSSYHVSYNMLLNMVRVEGADPEFLIRSSFHQYQQQEGVPAIEAQAEDLTKERDAMVIEDEAGVADYHNLTTEVAKCKKETCALKMLAENCLPWIQAGRLVYVVDKDQDFGWGAVVDLCKSKDRGAAVLKSNHLVEVLLTCRGDSPQDDPQAYDQSQGG
;
A
#
# COMPACT_ATOMS: atom_id res chain seq x y z
N PRO A 1 -46.26 24.44 9.41
CA PRO A 1 -45.34 25.31 10.17
C PRO A 1 -43.97 25.34 9.50
N ILE A 2 -43.71 26.48 8.87
CA ILE A 2 -42.50 26.87 8.16
C ILE A 2 -41.36 27.03 9.17
N PHE A 3 -40.17 26.52 8.87
CA PHE A 3 -38.88 27.14 9.22
C PHE A 3 -37.79 26.59 8.28
N THR A 4 -37.46 27.41 7.30
CA THR A 4 -36.24 27.38 6.49
C THR A 4 -35.08 27.99 7.29
N MET A 5 -33.89 27.37 7.21
CA MET A 5 -32.63 28.04 7.49
C MET A 5 -31.61 27.57 6.45
N ASP A 6 -31.36 28.45 5.49
CA ASP A 6 -30.20 28.43 4.59
C ASP A 6 -28.96 28.87 5.37
N LEU A 7 -27.84 28.20 5.15
CA LEU A 7 -26.50 28.71 5.43
C LEU A 7 -25.61 28.28 4.26
N ASP A 8 -25.48 29.21 3.31
CA ASP A 8 -24.45 29.28 2.28
C ASP A 8 -23.07 29.40 2.95
N LEU A 9 -22.13 28.53 2.58
CA LEU A 9 -20.74 28.61 3.03
C LEU A 9 -19.78 28.32 1.87
N PHE A 10 -19.95 28.98 0.73
CA PHE A 10 -18.92 29.11 -0.31
C PHE A 10 -19.08 30.44 -1.07
N SER A 11 -18.85 31.55 -0.37
CA SER A 11 -18.65 32.87 -0.97
C SER A 11 -17.53 33.58 -0.21
N ALA A 12 -16.30 33.17 -0.47
CA ALA A 12 -15.12 33.91 -0.05
C ALA A 12 -13.97 33.48 -0.97
N PHE A 13 -13.97 33.96 -2.21
CA PHE A 13 -12.82 34.29 -3.04
C PHE A 13 -13.39 34.79 -4.36
N ASP A 14 -13.69 36.09 -4.41
CA ASP A 14 -13.46 36.97 -5.56
C ASP A 14 -13.88 38.39 -5.14
N ASP A 15 -12.90 39.28 -5.02
CA ASP A 15 -13.06 40.67 -5.42
C ASP A 15 -11.68 41.29 -5.76
N GLU A 16 -11.55 41.50 -7.07
CA GLU A 16 -10.98 42.63 -7.82
C GLU A 16 -9.54 43.15 -7.65
N GLY A 17 -8.91 43.27 -8.83
CA GLY A 17 -7.80 44.15 -9.13
C GLY A 17 -7.49 44.12 -10.64
N GLU A 18 -8.18 44.96 -11.41
CA GLU A 18 -8.04 45.17 -12.86
C GLU A 18 -6.62 45.56 -13.32
N SER A 19 -6.23 45.13 -14.53
CA SER A 19 -5.84 46.07 -15.60
C SER A 19 -5.82 45.40 -16.99
N VAL A 20 -6.29 46.17 -17.96
CA VAL A 20 -6.66 45.83 -19.35
C VAL A 20 -5.45 45.87 -20.28
N THR A 21 -5.37 44.99 -21.29
CA THR A 21 -4.98 45.33 -22.68
C THR A 21 -5.32 44.21 -23.67
N GLU A 22 -5.71 44.65 -24.87
CA GLU A 22 -6.45 43.96 -25.95
C GLU A 22 -5.66 42.89 -26.72
N VAL A 23 -6.37 41.87 -27.23
CA VAL A 23 -5.94 41.03 -28.38
C VAL A 23 -7.15 40.76 -29.30
N PRO A 24 -7.04 40.92 -30.63
CA PRO A 24 -8.16 40.82 -31.57
C PRO A 24 -8.41 39.39 -32.12
N GLU A 25 -9.64 39.21 -32.62
CA GLU A 25 -10.25 38.00 -33.19
C GLU A 25 -9.60 37.49 -34.49
N PRO A 26 -9.70 36.17 -34.80
CA PRO A 26 -9.45 35.63 -36.13
C PRO A 26 -10.74 35.44 -36.94
N THR A 27 -10.60 35.71 -38.23
CA THR A 27 -11.63 35.74 -39.28
C THR A 27 -11.98 34.35 -39.82
N GLU A 28 -13.25 34.15 -40.16
CA GLU A 28 -13.80 33.03 -40.93
C GLU A 28 -13.43 33.13 -42.42
N VAL A 29 -13.15 31.99 -43.06
CA VAL A 29 -13.28 31.83 -44.53
C VAL A 29 -13.82 30.43 -44.86
N GLU A 30 -14.86 30.41 -45.69
CA GLU A 30 -15.63 29.26 -46.20
C GLU A 30 -14.85 28.28 -47.12
N PRO A 31 -15.38 27.06 -47.35
CA PRO A 31 -14.78 26.04 -48.23
C PRO A 31 -15.44 25.94 -49.62
N ALA A 32 -14.66 25.58 -50.65
CA ALA A 32 -15.17 25.08 -51.92
C ALA A 32 -14.33 23.93 -52.51
N LEU A 33 -14.84 22.71 -52.35
CA LEU A 33 -15.07 21.66 -53.37
C LEU A 33 -14.21 21.64 -54.67
N THR A 34 -13.42 20.58 -54.90
CA THR A 34 -13.75 19.44 -55.80
C THR A 34 -12.54 18.66 -56.40
N SER A 35 -12.50 17.37 -56.07
CA SER A 35 -12.40 16.22 -56.99
C SER A 35 -11.07 15.74 -57.64
N ARG A 36 -10.95 14.40 -57.59
CA ARG A 36 -10.34 13.43 -58.54
C ARG A 36 -8.91 12.87 -58.30
N LYS A 37 -8.92 11.65 -57.74
CA LYS A 37 -8.29 10.37 -58.16
C LYS A 37 -6.86 10.35 -58.76
N ARG A 38 -5.96 9.69 -57.99
CA ARG A 38 -4.79 8.80 -58.29
C ARG A 38 -4.58 8.32 -59.75
N PRO A 39 -3.34 7.95 -60.21
CA PRO A 39 -2.48 6.95 -59.53
C PRO A 39 -0.92 7.01 -59.67
N LEU A 40 -0.29 6.24 -58.77
CA LEU A 40 0.99 5.49 -58.81
C LEU A 40 2.03 5.74 -59.92
N SER A 41 3.29 5.92 -59.50
CA SER A 41 4.43 5.20 -60.09
C SER A 41 5.58 5.02 -59.08
N LYS A 42 6.14 3.80 -59.09
CA LYS A 42 7.43 3.43 -58.50
C LYS A 42 8.55 3.97 -59.40
N ASP A 43 9.66 4.39 -58.81
CA ASP A 43 11.00 3.83 -59.09
C ASP A 43 12.07 4.65 -58.36
N SER A 44 13.03 3.91 -57.78
CA SER A 44 14.30 4.40 -57.22
C SER A 44 15.37 4.29 -58.33
N PRO A 45 16.53 5.00 -58.31
CA PRO A 45 17.60 4.69 -57.35
C PRO A 45 18.57 5.84 -56.95
N VAL A 46 19.20 5.65 -55.78
CA VAL A 46 20.62 5.88 -55.42
C VAL A 46 21.41 7.00 -56.14
N GLU A 47 21.91 8.01 -55.39
CA GLU A 47 23.32 8.44 -55.52
C GLU A 47 23.90 9.21 -54.32
N LYS A 48 25.20 8.95 -54.13
CA LYS A 48 26.16 9.39 -53.10
C LYS A 48 26.47 10.90 -53.12
N SER A 49 26.76 11.49 -51.96
CA SER A 49 27.74 12.61 -51.81
C SER A 49 28.29 12.60 -50.37
N ARG A 50 29.56 12.22 -50.17
CA ARG A 50 30.83 12.99 -50.20
C ARG A 50 31.08 13.86 -48.96
N ASP A 51 32.16 13.45 -48.28
CA ASP A 51 32.87 14.01 -47.15
C ASP A 51 33.20 15.51 -47.24
N ILE A 52 33.15 16.18 -46.07
CA ILE A 52 34.10 17.25 -45.72
C ILE A 52 34.58 17.01 -44.29
N LYS A 53 35.87 16.66 -44.18
CA LYS A 53 36.65 16.57 -42.95
C LYS A 53 36.99 17.97 -42.42
N ARG A 54 36.86 18.17 -41.10
CA ARG A 54 37.80 18.92 -40.25
C ARG A 54 37.66 18.42 -38.82
N GLY A 55 38.71 17.76 -38.33
CA GLY A 55 38.76 17.19 -36.99
C GLY A 55 39.38 18.15 -35.97
N VAL A 56 39.05 17.91 -34.71
CA VAL A 56 39.93 18.03 -33.55
C VAL A 56 39.54 16.87 -32.62
N GLY A 57 40.51 16.02 -32.28
CA GLY A 57 40.29 14.75 -31.60
C GLY A 57 40.20 14.87 -30.08
N VAL A 58 39.36 14.03 -29.50
CA VAL A 58 39.43 13.56 -28.12
C VAL A 58 39.16 12.06 -28.19
N GLU A 59 40.17 11.23 -27.90
CA GLU A 59 40.06 9.78 -27.88
C GLU A 59 39.12 9.34 -26.75
N SER A 60 38.00 8.71 -27.12
CA SER A 60 37.21 7.89 -26.21
C SER A 60 37.07 6.50 -26.83
N GLY A 61 37.66 5.51 -26.16
CA GLY A 61 37.55 4.10 -26.55
C GLY A 61 36.15 3.58 -26.24
N ALA A 62 35.22 3.77 -27.17
CA ALA A 62 33.97 3.04 -27.22
C ALA A 62 34.20 1.74 -28.00
N ALA A 63 34.36 0.63 -27.27
CA ALA A 63 34.25 -0.69 -27.86
C ALA A 63 32.75 -0.98 -28.10
N GLU A 64 32.38 -1.13 -29.37
CA GLU A 64 31.06 -1.60 -29.81
C GLU A 64 30.76 -2.99 -29.20
N LEU A 65 29.90 -3.04 -28.19
CA LEU A 65 29.22 -4.26 -27.79
C LEU A 65 28.02 -4.44 -28.71
N LYS A 66 28.14 -5.35 -29.67
CA LYS A 66 27.01 -5.83 -30.47
C LYS A 66 26.07 -6.62 -29.59
N ASP A 67 24.80 -6.20 -29.54
CA ASP A 67 23.70 -6.91 -28.91
C ASP A 67 23.55 -8.32 -29.49
N ALA A 68 24.11 -9.30 -28.78
CA ALA A 68 23.63 -10.67 -28.83
C ALA A 68 22.50 -10.78 -27.80
N PRO A 69 21.38 -11.48 -28.11
CA PRO A 69 20.38 -11.78 -27.10
C PRO A 69 21.04 -12.70 -26.09
N VAL A 70 21.48 -12.14 -24.95
CA VAL A 70 21.93 -12.95 -23.83
C VAL A 70 20.67 -13.59 -23.28
N ASN A 71 20.41 -14.84 -23.69
CA ASN A 71 19.59 -15.75 -22.92
C ASN A 71 20.30 -15.90 -21.57
N LEU A 72 20.00 -15.00 -20.63
CA LEU A 72 20.40 -15.09 -19.24
C LEU A 72 19.50 -16.15 -18.61
N THR A 73 19.94 -17.40 -18.62
CA THR A 73 19.32 -18.40 -17.73
C THR A 73 19.80 -18.08 -16.32
N ILE A 74 18.89 -17.93 -15.36
CA ILE A 74 19.28 -17.73 -13.96
C ILE A 74 19.76 -19.10 -13.43
N THR A 75 21.05 -19.37 -13.55
CA THR A 75 21.65 -20.62 -13.09
C THR A 75 22.02 -20.54 -11.61
N HIS A 76 21.62 -21.58 -10.88
CA HIS A 76 21.80 -21.79 -9.45
C HIS A 76 20.72 -21.20 -8.53
N THR A 77 19.52 -21.79 -8.60
CA THR A 77 18.54 -21.70 -7.51
C THR A 77 18.89 -22.76 -6.45
N GLU A 78 19.71 -22.42 -5.46
CA GLU A 78 19.80 -23.22 -4.24
C GLU A 78 18.82 -22.70 -3.20
N VAL A 79 17.87 -23.53 -2.80
CA VAL A 79 17.04 -23.28 -1.61
C VAL A 79 17.68 -24.03 -0.46
N ARG A 80 18.21 -23.31 0.52
CA ARG A 80 18.66 -23.91 1.78
C ARG A 80 17.70 -23.49 2.89
N GLU A 81 16.98 -24.47 3.42
CA GLU A 81 16.21 -24.33 4.65
C GLU A 81 17.12 -24.69 5.82
N MET A 82 17.41 -23.72 6.67
CA MET A 82 18.09 -23.97 7.94
C MET A 82 17.08 -23.88 9.07
N LYS A 83 16.96 -24.96 9.85
CA LYS A 83 16.19 -24.97 11.09
C LYS A 83 17.14 -24.78 12.26
N TRP A 84 16.98 -23.70 13.00
CA TRP A 84 17.75 -23.41 14.21
C TRP A 84 16.78 -23.17 15.35
N ASP A 85 16.74 -24.07 16.35
CA ASP A 85 15.91 -23.87 17.56
C ASP A 85 14.43 -23.55 17.23
N GLY A 86 13.87 -24.25 16.24
CA GLY A 86 12.51 -24.03 15.74
C GLY A 86 12.32 -22.84 14.78
N ARG A 87 13.38 -22.06 14.48
CA ARG A 87 13.36 -20.92 13.56
C ARG A 87 13.74 -21.36 12.15
N SER A 88 12.94 -21.00 11.16
CA SER A 88 13.24 -21.26 9.75
C SER A 88 13.91 -20.05 9.11
N VAL A 89 15.04 -20.27 8.44
CA VAL A 89 15.65 -19.29 7.55
C VAL A 89 15.77 -19.93 6.18
N LEU A 90 15.12 -19.31 5.21
CA LEU A 90 15.15 -19.71 3.81
C LEU A 90 16.11 -18.79 3.08
N THR A 91 17.08 -19.39 2.39
CA THR A 91 18.00 -18.64 1.54
C THR A 91 17.83 -19.05 0.10
N PHE A 92 17.89 -18.07 -0.79
CA PHE A 92 17.87 -18.24 -2.25
C PHE A 92 18.93 -17.33 -2.87
N SER A 93 19.51 -17.72 -3.99
CA SER A 93 20.48 -16.90 -4.73
C SER A 93 20.08 -16.85 -6.20
N ALA A 94 20.12 -15.67 -6.81
CA ALA A 94 20.07 -15.50 -8.25
C ALA A 94 21.46 -15.08 -8.73
N ILE A 95 22.06 -15.90 -9.58
CA ILE A 95 23.43 -15.70 -10.09
C ILE A 95 23.36 -15.76 -11.62
N PRO A 96 23.89 -14.75 -12.34
CA PRO A 96 24.00 -14.80 -13.79
C PRO A 96 24.93 -15.94 -14.25
N GLU A 97 24.60 -16.61 -15.36
CA GLU A 97 25.34 -17.76 -15.92
C GLU A 97 26.87 -17.57 -16.03
N GLY A 98 27.33 -16.36 -16.38
CA GLY A 98 28.77 -16.06 -16.50
C GLY A 98 29.54 -15.99 -15.17
N LEU A 99 28.85 -15.79 -14.04
CA LEU A 99 29.45 -15.63 -12.70
C LEU A 99 29.46 -16.94 -11.89
N ALA A 100 28.61 -17.89 -12.26
CA ALA A 100 28.43 -19.15 -11.53
C ALA A 100 29.71 -20.02 -11.44
N SER A 101 30.62 -19.90 -12.41
CA SER A 101 31.83 -20.74 -12.49
C SER A 101 33.02 -20.27 -11.64
N ALA A 102 33.02 -19.02 -11.14
CA ALA A 102 34.16 -18.45 -10.40
C ALA A 102 33.88 -18.18 -8.90
N GLN A 103 32.61 -18.02 -8.50
CA GLN A 103 32.25 -17.60 -7.13
C GLN A 103 31.46 -18.64 -6.31
N VAL A 104 30.95 -19.71 -6.93
CA VAL A 104 30.10 -20.73 -6.27
C VAL A 104 30.88 -22.03 -5.99
N ALA A 105 32.19 -21.93 -5.73
CA ALA A 105 32.95 -23.05 -5.19
C ALA A 105 32.63 -23.21 -3.70
N ASP A 106 31.52 -23.89 -3.43
CA ASP A 106 31.40 -24.97 -2.46
C ASP A 106 32.43 -24.99 -1.32
N LYS A 107 32.33 -24.01 -0.43
CA LYS A 107 32.70 -24.18 0.97
C LYS A 107 31.42 -23.98 1.74
N GLY A 108 31.04 -25.00 2.52
CA GLY A 108 29.89 -24.96 3.41
C GLY A 108 29.80 -23.60 4.07
N ILE A 109 28.58 -23.07 4.20
CA ILE A 109 28.32 -21.79 4.87
C ILE A 109 28.77 -21.98 6.33
N GLU A 110 30.06 -21.83 6.60
CA GLU A 110 30.56 -21.58 7.94
C GLU A 110 30.01 -20.20 8.27
N GLN A 111 28.99 -20.22 9.12
CA GLN A 111 28.28 -19.08 9.69
C GLN A 111 29.19 -18.27 10.65
N THR A 112 30.49 -18.33 10.44
CA THR A 112 31.47 -17.59 11.20
C THR A 112 31.52 -16.20 10.59
N LEU A 113 31.10 -15.21 11.37
CA LEU A 113 31.44 -13.82 11.12
C LEU A 113 32.96 -13.75 10.83
N PRO A 114 33.38 -12.89 9.90
CA PRO A 114 34.81 -12.70 9.62
C PRO A 114 35.56 -12.43 10.92
N GLU A 115 36.83 -12.87 11.03
CA GLU A 115 37.65 -12.68 12.23
C GLU A 115 37.71 -11.21 12.68
N ASN A 116 37.63 -10.27 11.72
CA ASN A 116 37.50 -8.83 11.95
C ASN A 116 36.20 -8.30 11.31
N PRO A 117 35.05 -8.37 12.00
CA PRO A 117 33.80 -7.82 11.48
C PRO A 117 33.87 -6.29 11.41
N ALA A 118 33.21 -5.71 10.40
CA ALA A 118 33.16 -4.25 10.27
C ALA A 118 32.46 -3.55 11.45
N LYS A 119 31.58 -4.27 12.14
CA LYS A 119 30.86 -3.83 13.34
C LYS A 119 30.60 -5.01 14.26
N THR A 120 30.75 -4.79 15.57
CA THR A 120 30.38 -5.76 16.62
C THR A 120 29.13 -5.28 17.34
N TYR A 121 28.30 -6.21 17.79
CA TYR A 121 27.05 -5.90 18.50
C TYR A 121 27.08 -6.43 19.92
N PRO A 122 26.42 -5.75 20.89
CA PRO A 122 26.40 -6.19 22.29
C PRO A 122 25.49 -7.41 22.53
N PHE A 123 24.71 -7.82 21.53
CA PHE A 123 23.80 -8.96 21.56
C PHE A 123 24.20 -10.01 20.52
N GLU A 124 23.72 -11.24 20.70
CA GLU A 124 23.92 -12.27 19.69
C GLU A 124 23.06 -12.01 18.46
N LEU A 125 23.68 -12.02 17.29
CA LEU A 125 23.00 -11.89 16.02
C LEU A 125 22.13 -13.12 15.72
N ASP A 126 20.89 -12.86 15.28
CA ASP A 126 20.00 -13.91 14.81
C ASP A 126 20.57 -14.58 13.53
N PRO A 127 20.24 -15.87 13.25
CA PRO A 127 20.81 -16.58 12.10
C PRO A 127 20.61 -15.87 10.76
N PHE A 128 19.44 -15.26 10.54
CA PHE A 128 19.16 -14.50 9.32
C PHE A 128 20.05 -13.24 9.21
N GLN A 129 20.39 -12.60 10.34
CA GLN A 129 21.30 -11.44 10.38
C GLN A 129 22.73 -11.88 10.05
N LYS A 130 23.22 -12.95 10.69
CA LYS A 130 24.55 -13.54 10.41
C LYS A 130 24.70 -13.87 8.92
N GLN A 131 23.69 -14.52 8.33
CA GLN A 131 23.70 -14.88 6.92
C GLN A 131 23.70 -13.66 5.99
N SER A 132 22.87 -12.65 6.30
CA SER A 132 22.79 -11.43 5.49
C SER A 132 24.11 -10.66 5.51
N ILE A 133 24.74 -10.58 6.68
CA ILE A 133 26.06 -9.96 6.88
C ILE A 133 27.15 -10.71 6.13
N ALA A 134 27.09 -12.04 6.07
CA ALA A 134 28.05 -12.84 5.32
C ALA A 134 28.05 -12.52 3.81
N TYR A 135 26.87 -12.31 3.20
CA TYR A 135 26.76 -11.88 1.80
C TYR A 135 27.31 -10.47 1.59
N ILE A 136 27.01 -9.56 2.52
CA ILE A 136 27.56 -8.20 2.49
C ILE A 136 29.10 -8.25 2.54
N GLU A 137 29.69 -9.07 3.42
CA GLU A 137 31.15 -9.20 3.52
C GLU A 137 31.78 -9.73 2.23
N ARG A 138 31.06 -10.58 1.48
CA ARG A 138 31.47 -11.11 0.17
C ARG A 138 31.29 -10.14 -1.00
N ASN A 139 30.86 -8.89 -0.76
CA ASN A 139 30.52 -7.93 -1.82
C ASN A 139 29.36 -8.38 -2.73
N GLU A 140 28.38 -9.09 -2.18
CA GLU A 140 27.21 -9.56 -2.91
C GLU A 140 25.93 -8.85 -2.44
N SER A 141 24.99 -8.62 -3.36
CA SER A 141 23.74 -7.91 -3.02
C SER A 141 22.80 -8.83 -2.25
N VAL A 142 22.01 -8.28 -1.32
CA VAL A 142 21.11 -9.09 -0.48
C VAL A 142 19.75 -8.42 -0.28
N LEU A 143 18.69 -9.20 -0.37
CA LEU A 143 17.32 -8.88 0.06
C LEU A 143 17.05 -9.61 1.38
N VAL A 144 16.77 -8.85 2.43
CA VAL A 144 16.32 -9.35 3.73
C VAL A 144 14.81 -9.17 3.82
N SER A 145 14.07 -10.28 3.79
CA SER A 145 12.61 -10.29 3.92
C SER A 145 12.23 -10.90 5.26
N ALA A 146 11.84 -10.04 6.20
CA ALA A 146 11.52 -10.41 7.57
C ALA A 146 10.51 -9.43 8.18
N HIS A 147 9.85 -9.82 9.28
CA HIS A 147 8.96 -8.91 10.00
C HIS A 147 9.67 -7.62 10.46
N THR A 148 8.94 -6.52 10.62
CA THR A 148 9.47 -5.20 11.05
C THR A 148 10.24 -5.30 12.38
N SER A 149 9.72 -6.08 13.34
CA SER A 149 10.36 -6.33 14.63
C SER A 149 11.52 -7.33 14.63
N ALA A 150 11.86 -7.93 13.48
CA ALA A 150 12.93 -8.92 13.40
C ALA A 150 14.33 -8.34 13.62
N GLY A 151 14.51 -7.02 13.45
CA GLY A 151 15.81 -6.35 13.59
C GLY A 151 16.60 -6.27 12.28
N LYS A 152 15.92 -5.90 11.18
CA LYS A 152 16.54 -5.70 9.86
C LYS A 152 17.58 -4.57 9.83
N THR A 153 17.41 -3.55 10.67
CA THR A 153 18.30 -2.38 10.77
C THR A 153 19.76 -2.77 11.00
N VAL A 154 20.00 -3.82 11.78
CA VAL A 154 21.33 -4.37 12.06
C VAL A 154 22.10 -4.66 10.77
N VAL A 155 21.43 -5.21 9.75
CA VAL A 155 22.04 -5.54 8.46
C VAL A 155 22.45 -4.27 7.70
N ALA A 156 21.63 -3.22 7.75
CA ALA A 156 21.94 -1.93 7.14
C ALA A 156 23.11 -1.22 7.86
N GLU A 157 23.11 -1.21 9.19
CA GLU A 157 24.21 -0.66 9.98
C GLU A 157 25.54 -1.36 9.65
N TYR A 158 25.53 -2.68 9.45
CA TYR A 158 26.72 -3.41 9.05
C TYR A 158 27.23 -2.96 7.67
N ALA A 159 26.34 -2.77 6.69
CA ALA A 159 26.72 -2.25 5.37
C ALA A 159 27.30 -0.83 5.44
N VAL A 160 26.76 0.03 6.31
CA VAL A 160 27.31 1.37 6.58
C VAL A 160 28.70 1.28 7.20
N ALA A 161 28.86 0.47 8.27
CA ALA A 161 30.14 0.28 8.95
C ALA A 161 31.22 -0.25 8.00
N ARG A 162 30.86 -1.19 7.14
CA ARG A 162 31.75 -1.75 6.12
C ARG A 162 32.19 -0.70 5.10
N SER A 163 31.26 0.12 4.63
CA SER A 163 31.56 1.21 3.69
C SER A 163 32.50 2.24 4.32
N LEU A 164 32.29 2.58 5.60
CA LEU A 164 33.19 3.46 6.37
C LEU A 164 34.59 2.85 6.53
N ARG A 165 34.69 1.56 6.88
CA ARG A 165 35.96 0.81 6.98
C ARG A 165 36.74 0.85 5.66
N ASP A 166 36.02 0.63 4.55
CA ASP A 166 36.61 0.49 3.22
C ASP A 166 36.75 1.85 2.50
N LYS A 167 36.43 2.95 3.18
CA LYS A 167 36.50 4.35 2.68
C LYS A 167 35.68 4.58 1.41
N GLN A 168 34.50 3.95 1.35
CA GLN A 168 33.53 4.08 0.27
C GLN A 168 32.30 4.82 0.75
N ARG A 169 31.59 5.50 -0.16
CA ARG A 169 30.31 6.10 0.18
C ARG A 169 29.18 5.08 0.17
N VAL A 170 28.22 5.29 1.06
CA VAL A 170 26.99 4.50 1.17
C VAL A 170 25.79 5.44 1.17
N ILE A 171 24.74 5.04 0.46
CA ILE A 171 23.46 5.74 0.48
C ILE A 171 22.44 4.87 1.20
N TYR A 172 21.72 5.46 2.15
CA TYR A 172 20.55 4.87 2.77
C TYR A 172 19.30 5.58 2.28
N THR A 173 18.38 4.82 1.69
CA THR A 173 17.10 5.35 1.20
C THR A 173 15.93 4.84 2.02
N SER A 174 14.95 5.71 2.23
CA SER A 174 13.70 5.37 2.92
C SER A 174 12.48 5.98 2.22
N PRO A 175 11.29 5.36 2.32
CA PRO A 175 10.07 5.82 1.65
C PRO A 175 9.54 7.16 2.14
N ILE A 176 9.84 7.61 3.36
CA ILE A 176 9.17 8.78 3.94
C ILE A 176 10.21 9.68 4.62
N LYS A 177 10.02 11.00 4.50
CA LYS A 177 10.87 12.02 5.13
C LYS A 177 11.02 11.81 6.64
N ALA A 178 9.92 11.50 7.33
CA ALA A 178 9.93 11.21 8.77
C ALA A 178 10.85 10.03 9.11
N LEU A 179 10.83 8.96 8.31
CA LEU A 179 11.74 7.83 8.46
C LEU A 179 13.19 8.22 8.16
N SER A 180 13.43 9.01 7.11
CA SER A 180 14.76 9.54 6.81
C SER A 180 15.33 10.33 7.99
N ASN A 181 14.52 11.20 8.60
CA ASN A 181 14.91 12.01 9.75
C ASN A 181 15.19 11.14 10.99
N GLN A 182 14.34 10.12 11.24
CA GLN A 182 14.59 9.15 12.32
C GLN A 182 15.92 8.42 12.09
N LYS A 183 16.11 7.84 10.90
CA LYS A 183 17.34 7.11 10.56
C LYS A 183 18.57 7.99 10.57
N PHE A 184 18.44 9.26 10.23
CA PHE A 184 19.52 10.23 10.33
C PHE A 184 20.00 10.39 11.77
N ARG A 185 19.09 10.57 12.72
CA ARG A 185 19.44 10.64 14.14
C ARG A 185 20.06 9.33 14.64
N ASP A 186 19.42 8.19 14.36
CA ASP A 186 19.92 6.86 14.75
C ASP A 186 21.35 6.62 14.24
N MET A 187 21.60 6.91 12.95
CA MET A 187 22.91 6.67 12.33
C MET A 187 23.96 7.71 12.77
N GLN A 188 23.56 8.95 13.07
CA GLN A 188 24.47 9.96 13.62
C GLN A 188 24.93 9.61 15.03
N GLU A 189 24.03 9.08 15.87
CA GLU A 189 24.39 8.58 17.20
C GLU A 189 25.40 7.42 17.09
N GLU A 190 25.17 6.51 16.16
CA GLU A 190 25.98 5.30 16.02
C GLU A 190 27.32 5.50 15.31
N PHE A 191 27.39 6.36 14.28
CA PHE A 191 28.58 6.53 13.42
C PHE A 191 29.25 7.91 13.55
N GLY A 192 28.64 8.83 14.30
CA GLY A 192 29.13 10.18 14.52
C GLY A 192 28.58 11.21 13.54
N VAL A 193 28.45 12.45 14.03
CA VAL A 193 27.82 13.58 13.32
C VAL A 193 28.52 13.93 12.01
N ASP A 194 29.84 13.78 11.94
CA ASP A 194 30.64 14.13 10.75
C ASP A 194 30.52 13.10 9.62
N GLN A 195 30.18 11.85 9.92
CA GLN A 195 30.15 10.75 8.95
C GLN A 195 28.79 10.58 8.25
N VAL A 196 27.75 11.22 8.77
CA VAL A 196 26.37 11.02 8.31
C VAL A 196 25.75 12.35 7.87
N GLY A 197 25.16 12.33 6.67
CA GLY A 197 24.42 13.44 6.08
C GLY A 197 22.96 13.08 5.79
N LEU A 198 22.14 14.11 5.61
CA LEU A 198 20.72 14.00 5.26
C LEU A 198 20.44 14.79 3.99
N MET A 199 19.78 14.19 3.01
CA MET A 199 19.29 14.87 1.81
C MET A 199 17.82 14.56 1.59
N THR A 200 16.96 15.50 1.92
CA THR A 200 15.52 15.45 1.61
C THR A 200 15.16 16.56 0.64
N GLY A 201 13.93 16.57 0.11
CA GLY A 201 13.46 17.66 -0.74
C GLY A 201 13.41 19.03 -0.05
N ASP A 202 13.41 19.07 1.28
CA ASP A 202 13.25 20.29 2.07
C ASP A 202 14.56 20.71 2.73
N ILE A 203 15.32 19.73 3.25
CA ILE A 203 16.50 19.95 4.10
C ILE A 203 17.67 19.14 3.56
N THR A 204 18.83 19.79 3.46
CA THR A 204 20.12 19.14 3.14
C THR A 204 21.13 19.47 4.23
N ILE A 205 21.67 18.43 4.88
CA ILE A 205 22.65 18.52 5.97
C ILE A 205 23.84 17.63 5.61
N ASN A 206 25.06 18.17 5.71
CA ASN A 206 26.33 17.46 5.46
C ASN A 206 26.32 16.58 4.18
N PRO A 207 26.15 17.16 2.97
CA PRO A 207 26.11 16.38 1.73
C PRO A 207 27.47 15.75 1.37
N THR A 208 28.54 16.18 2.02
CA THR A 208 29.90 15.63 1.88
C THR A 208 30.15 14.38 2.70
N ALA A 209 29.20 13.99 3.56
CA ALA A 209 29.30 12.80 4.41
C ALA A 209 29.51 11.51 3.62
N THR A 210 30.14 10.53 4.28
CA THR A 210 30.38 9.19 3.73
C THR A 210 29.07 8.39 3.66
N CYS A 211 28.24 8.47 4.70
CA CYS A 211 26.91 7.90 4.75
C CYS A 211 25.87 8.99 4.47
N LEU A 212 25.10 8.85 3.40
CA LEU A 212 24.05 9.80 3.03
C LEU A 212 22.68 9.15 3.18
N ILE A 213 21.87 9.70 4.07
CA ILE A 213 20.47 9.30 4.24
C ILE A 213 19.61 10.22 3.40
N MET A 214 18.76 9.65 2.55
CA MET A 214 17.94 10.43 1.64
C MET A 214 16.60 9.75 1.33
N THR A 215 15.66 10.50 0.76
CA THR A 215 14.46 9.87 0.19
C THR A 215 14.76 9.30 -1.19
N THR A 216 14.00 8.29 -1.61
CA THR A 216 14.16 7.64 -2.92
C THR A 216 13.99 8.64 -4.08
N GLU A 217 13.14 9.65 -3.94
CA GLU A 217 12.97 10.73 -4.91
C GLU A 217 14.24 11.57 -5.12
N ILE A 218 14.99 11.81 -4.05
CA ILE A 218 16.24 12.56 -4.11
C ILE A 218 17.31 11.74 -4.81
N LEU A 219 17.43 10.45 -4.48
CA LEU A 219 18.34 9.54 -5.19
C LEU A 219 18.02 9.52 -6.69
N ARG A 220 16.75 9.32 -7.06
CA ARG A 220 16.31 9.37 -8.46
C ARG A 220 16.67 10.68 -9.15
N SER A 221 16.44 11.81 -8.47
CA SER A 221 16.77 13.13 -9.01
C SER A 221 18.29 13.31 -9.21
N MET A 222 19.11 12.76 -8.31
CA MET A 222 20.57 12.77 -8.44
C MET A 222 21.05 11.92 -9.63
N LEU A 223 20.40 10.78 -9.88
CA LEU A 223 20.68 9.92 -11.02
C LEU A 223 20.35 10.62 -12.35
N TYR A 224 19.17 11.24 -12.48
CA TYR A 224 18.82 12.01 -13.68
C TYR A 224 19.70 13.26 -13.92
N ARG A 225 20.34 13.78 -12.87
CA ARG A 225 21.28 14.91 -12.96
C ARG A 225 22.72 14.47 -13.21
N GLY A 226 23.04 13.17 -13.11
CA GLY A 226 24.40 12.68 -13.23
C GLY A 226 25.33 13.17 -12.12
N SER A 227 24.85 13.25 -10.87
CA SER A 227 25.64 13.75 -9.73
C SER A 227 26.96 13.00 -9.55
N GLU A 228 28.06 13.73 -9.32
CA GLU A 228 29.39 13.13 -9.10
C GLU A 228 29.45 12.22 -7.87
N ILE A 229 28.59 12.47 -6.86
CA ILE A 229 28.47 11.63 -5.65
C ILE A 229 28.26 10.16 -6.04
N MET A 230 27.49 9.88 -7.09
CA MET A 230 27.20 8.52 -7.54
C MET A 230 28.44 7.76 -8.02
N ARG A 231 29.54 8.44 -8.34
CA ARG A 231 30.80 7.79 -8.75
C ARG A 231 31.50 7.12 -7.57
N GLU A 232 31.32 7.62 -6.36
CA GLU A 232 31.98 7.18 -5.13
C GLU A 232 31.13 6.17 -4.31
N VAL A 233 29.86 6.02 -4.66
CA VAL A 233 28.94 5.13 -3.96
C VAL A 233 29.23 3.68 -4.33
N ALA A 234 29.46 2.84 -3.32
CA ALA A 234 29.62 1.40 -3.46
C ALA A 234 28.37 0.63 -3.05
N TRP A 235 27.63 1.14 -2.05
CA TRP A 235 26.45 0.48 -1.49
C TRP A 235 25.25 1.42 -1.48
N VAL A 236 24.09 0.88 -1.87
CA VAL A 236 22.78 1.53 -1.70
C VAL A 236 21.88 0.62 -0.89
N ILE A 237 21.38 1.15 0.22
CA ILE A 237 20.45 0.49 1.12
C ILE A 237 19.05 1.00 0.81
N TYR A 238 18.15 0.10 0.50
CA TYR A 238 16.74 0.37 0.25
C TYR A 238 15.91 -0.16 1.41
N ASP A 239 15.51 0.74 2.31
CA ASP A 239 14.66 0.40 3.44
C ASP A 239 13.19 0.34 3.04
N GLU A 240 12.44 -0.61 3.59
CA GLU A 240 11.02 -0.83 3.30
C GLU A 240 10.72 -0.96 1.79
N ILE A 241 11.51 -1.74 1.04
CA ILE A 241 11.40 -1.88 -0.44
C ILE A 241 10.01 -2.37 -0.93
N HIS A 242 9.21 -3.00 -0.07
CA HIS A 242 7.84 -3.40 -0.39
C HIS A 242 6.91 -2.21 -0.69
N TYR A 243 7.33 -0.97 -0.38
CA TYR A 243 6.65 0.26 -0.83
C TYR A 243 6.64 0.45 -2.34
N MET A 244 7.44 -0.31 -3.09
CA MET A 244 7.40 -0.31 -4.55
C MET A 244 6.01 -0.70 -5.13
N ARG A 245 5.10 -1.27 -4.32
CA ARG A 245 3.70 -1.55 -4.70
C ARG A 245 2.82 -0.31 -4.73
N ASP A 246 3.25 0.79 -4.11
CA ASP A 246 2.48 2.01 -4.03
C ASP A 246 2.18 2.52 -5.45
N LYS A 247 0.89 2.77 -5.74
CA LYS A 247 0.45 3.09 -7.11
C LYS A 247 1.03 4.40 -7.63
N GLU A 248 1.32 5.35 -6.75
CA GLU A 248 1.79 6.68 -7.13
C GLU A 248 3.31 6.76 -7.07
N ARG A 249 3.91 6.25 -5.98
CA ARG A 249 5.33 6.41 -5.67
C ARG A 249 6.20 5.21 -6.03
N GLY A 250 5.60 4.05 -6.30
CA GLY A 250 6.37 2.82 -6.58
C GLY A 250 7.25 2.92 -7.83
N VAL A 251 6.82 3.68 -8.85
CA VAL A 251 7.62 3.96 -10.06
C VAL A 251 8.98 4.60 -9.73
N VAL A 252 9.05 5.44 -8.68
CA VAL A 252 10.28 6.13 -8.25
C VAL A 252 11.34 5.12 -7.81
N TRP A 253 10.91 4.04 -7.13
CA TRP A 253 11.80 2.99 -6.65
C TRP A 253 12.41 2.23 -7.83
N GLU A 254 11.57 1.78 -8.76
CA GLU A 254 12.03 1.05 -9.94
C GLU A 254 12.97 1.89 -10.80
N GLU A 255 12.60 3.13 -11.12
CA GLU A 255 13.46 4.05 -11.87
C GLU A 255 14.81 4.24 -11.16
N SER A 256 14.82 4.41 -9.84
CA SER A 256 16.07 4.58 -9.09
C SER A 256 16.97 3.36 -9.16
N ILE A 257 16.40 2.14 -9.13
CA ILE A 257 17.15 0.89 -9.21
C ILE A 257 17.72 0.71 -10.62
N ILE A 258 16.90 0.88 -11.65
CA ILE A 258 17.31 0.71 -13.06
C ILE A 258 18.43 1.68 -13.45
N LEU A 259 18.36 2.93 -12.97
CA LEU A 259 19.36 3.95 -13.28
C LEU A 259 20.67 3.79 -12.48
N LEU A 260 20.73 2.93 -11.46
CA LEU A 260 21.94 2.75 -10.67
C LEU A 260 23.04 2.03 -11.46
N PRO A 261 24.31 2.46 -11.33
CA PRO A 261 25.41 1.78 -12.01
C PRO A 261 25.58 0.32 -11.58
N HIS A 262 25.89 -0.58 -12.52
CA HIS A 262 26.09 -2.02 -12.27
C HIS A 262 27.19 -2.37 -11.24
N LYS A 263 28.10 -1.44 -10.95
CA LYS A 263 29.15 -1.61 -9.93
C LYS A 263 28.63 -1.48 -8.49
N VAL A 264 27.45 -0.88 -8.30
CA VAL A 264 26.85 -0.65 -6.99
C VAL A 264 26.25 -1.96 -6.46
N ARG A 265 26.44 -2.21 -5.16
CA ARG A 265 25.84 -3.32 -4.43
C ARG A 265 24.62 -2.86 -3.63
N PHE A 266 23.69 -3.78 -3.41
CA PHE A 266 22.40 -3.45 -2.81
C PHE A 266 22.15 -4.20 -1.51
N VAL A 267 21.56 -3.49 -0.55
CA VAL A 267 20.89 -4.11 0.60
C VAL A 267 19.43 -3.70 0.56
N PHE A 268 18.55 -4.65 0.29
CA PHE A 268 17.10 -4.42 0.31
C PHE A 268 16.53 -4.92 1.63
N LEU A 269 15.85 -4.05 2.38
CA LEU A 269 15.13 -4.43 3.60
C LEU A 269 13.64 -4.42 3.32
N SER A 270 12.97 -5.54 3.58
CA SER A 270 11.55 -5.69 3.30
C SER A 270 10.80 -6.37 4.44
N ALA A 271 9.50 -6.10 4.51
CA ALA A 271 8.56 -7.00 5.19
C ALA A 271 8.58 -8.38 4.52
N THR A 272 7.82 -9.34 5.07
CA THR A 272 7.68 -10.66 4.47
C THR A 272 6.96 -10.53 3.11
N ILE A 273 7.64 -10.91 2.03
CA ILE A 273 7.07 -10.90 0.67
C ILE A 273 7.18 -12.30 0.05
N PRO A 274 6.09 -12.86 -0.50
CA PRO A 274 6.08 -14.24 -1.00
C PRO A 274 6.90 -14.42 -2.28
N ASN A 275 6.98 -13.41 -3.14
CA ASN A 275 7.71 -13.45 -4.41
C ASN A 275 9.09 -12.78 -4.32
N ALA A 276 9.77 -12.87 -3.17
CA ALA A 276 11.14 -12.36 -2.99
C ALA A 276 12.12 -12.90 -4.05
N ARG A 277 11.93 -14.16 -4.48
CA ARG A 277 12.71 -14.83 -5.52
C ARG A 277 12.62 -14.11 -6.86
N GLU A 278 11.42 -13.70 -7.24
CA GLU A 278 11.13 -13.00 -8.50
C GLU A 278 11.86 -11.65 -8.53
N PHE A 279 11.79 -10.90 -7.43
CA PHE A 279 12.47 -9.61 -7.28
C PHE A 279 13.99 -9.74 -7.41
N VAL A 280 14.60 -10.71 -6.73
CA VAL A 280 16.05 -10.92 -6.79
C VAL A 280 16.51 -11.42 -8.16
N GLY A 281 15.69 -12.20 -8.86
CA GLY A 281 15.91 -12.57 -10.26
C GLY A 281 15.96 -11.35 -11.18
N TRP A 282 15.03 -10.40 -11.00
CA TRP A 282 15.04 -9.13 -11.72
C TRP A 282 16.33 -8.32 -11.47
N ILE A 283 16.73 -8.14 -10.20
CA ILE A 283 17.97 -7.42 -9.84
C ILE A 283 19.21 -8.08 -10.47
N ALA A 284 19.29 -9.41 -10.43
CA ALA A 284 20.42 -10.14 -10.99
C ALA A 284 20.49 -10.03 -12.51
N LYS A 285 19.34 -10.07 -13.20
CA LYS A 285 19.23 -9.86 -14.65
C LYS A 285 19.61 -8.43 -15.04
N LEU A 286 19.11 -7.45 -14.29
CA LEU A 286 19.28 -6.02 -14.55
C LEU A 286 20.72 -5.54 -14.34
N HIS A 287 21.35 -5.94 -13.22
CA HIS A 287 22.68 -5.45 -12.85
C HIS A 287 23.83 -6.42 -13.12
N HIS A 288 23.54 -7.59 -13.71
CA HIS A 288 24.54 -8.63 -14.03
C HIS A 288 25.41 -9.01 -12.82
N GLN A 289 24.79 -9.11 -11.64
CA GLN A 289 25.48 -9.44 -10.39
C GLN A 289 24.69 -10.45 -9.57
N ALA A 290 25.39 -11.19 -8.70
CA ALA A 290 24.74 -12.08 -7.74
C ALA A 290 23.90 -11.27 -6.75
N CYS A 291 22.69 -11.77 -6.48
CA CYS A 291 21.80 -11.21 -5.50
C CYS A 291 21.13 -12.34 -4.71
N HIS A 292 21.08 -12.19 -3.39
CA HIS A 292 20.65 -13.23 -2.46
C HIS A 292 19.36 -12.81 -1.75
N VAL A 293 18.53 -13.79 -1.39
CA VAL A 293 17.38 -13.61 -0.50
C VAL A 293 17.70 -14.29 0.81
N VAL A 294 17.47 -13.58 1.91
CA VAL A 294 17.38 -14.16 3.25
C VAL A 294 15.96 -13.88 3.75
N TYR A 295 15.16 -14.94 3.80
CA TYR A 295 13.76 -14.89 4.22
C TYR A 295 13.60 -15.57 5.58
N THR A 296 12.82 -14.95 6.47
CA THR A 296 12.38 -15.58 7.71
C THR A 296 10.97 -15.13 8.08
N ASP A 297 10.16 -16.08 8.52
CA ASP A 297 8.84 -15.89 9.12
C ASP A 297 8.92 -15.75 10.65
N TYR A 298 10.12 -15.88 11.22
CA TYR A 298 10.32 -15.80 12.65
C TYR A 298 10.01 -14.40 13.18
N ARG A 299 9.15 -14.35 14.20
CA ARG A 299 8.83 -13.15 14.97
C ARG A 299 9.39 -13.29 16.40
N PRO A 300 10.26 -12.38 16.87
CA PRO A 300 10.83 -12.46 18.21
C PRO A 300 9.82 -12.44 19.35
N THR A 301 8.71 -11.69 19.18
CA THR A 301 7.62 -11.61 20.17
C THR A 301 6.33 -12.16 19.54
N PRO A 302 5.84 -13.35 19.94
CA PRO A 302 4.66 -13.96 19.34
C PRO A 302 3.40 -13.13 19.62
N LEU A 303 2.39 -13.27 18.75
CA LEU A 303 1.13 -12.53 18.85
C LEU A 303 -0.01 -13.41 19.36
N GLN A 304 -0.93 -12.80 20.11
CA GLN A 304 -2.24 -13.37 20.43
C GLN A 304 -3.34 -12.49 19.85
N HIS A 305 -4.28 -13.11 19.16
CA HIS A 305 -5.35 -12.39 18.47
C HIS A 305 -6.67 -12.60 19.20
N TYR A 306 -7.29 -11.50 19.61
CA TYR A 306 -8.56 -11.44 20.30
C TYR A 306 -9.61 -10.75 19.43
N ILE A 307 -10.86 -11.19 19.57
CA ILE A 307 -12.04 -10.51 19.02
C ILE A 307 -12.84 -9.91 20.16
N PHE A 308 -13.29 -8.68 19.96
CA PHE A 308 -14.26 -7.98 20.77
C PHE A 308 -15.54 -7.77 19.94
N PRO A 309 -16.62 -8.53 20.18
CA PRO A 309 -17.90 -8.27 19.53
C PRO A 309 -18.50 -6.98 20.10
N ALA A 310 -18.92 -6.06 19.21
CA ALA A 310 -19.51 -4.77 19.59
C ALA A 310 -20.70 -4.98 20.54
N GLY A 311 -20.72 -4.21 21.64
CA GLY A 311 -21.71 -4.31 22.71
C GLY A 311 -21.72 -5.63 23.50
N GLY A 312 -20.78 -6.55 23.23
CA GLY A 312 -20.58 -7.75 24.03
C GLY A 312 -19.84 -7.47 25.35
N GLU A 313 -19.86 -8.49 26.22
CA GLU A 313 -19.04 -8.54 27.43
C GLU A 313 -17.89 -9.52 27.21
N GLY A 314 -16.68 -8.99 26.99
CA GLY A 314 -15.41 -9.72 27.06
C GLY A 314 -14.68 -9.93 25.73
N LEU A 315 -13.37 -10.21 25.87
CA LEU A 315 -12.46 -10.54 24.77
C LEU A 315 -12.43 -12.05 24.52
N HIS A 316 -12.42 -12.44 23.25
CA HIS A 316 -12.39 -13.84 22.81
C HIS A 316 -11.06 -14.15 22.13
N LEU A 317 -10.22 -15.01 22.72
CA LEU A 317 -8.97 -15.45 22.10
C LEU A 317 -9.25 -16.36 20.91
N VAL A 318 -8.99 -15.88 19.69
CA VAL A 318 -9.23 -16.61 18.44
C VAL A 318 -7.98 -17.24 17.84
N VAL A 319 -6.81 -16.66 18.08
CA VAL A 319 -5.52 -17.24 17.69
C VAL A 319 -4.57 -17.13 18.87
N ASP A 320 -4.00 -18.26 19.29
CA ASP A 320 -3.02 -18.30 20.36
C ASP A 320 -1.58 -17.99 19.88
N ASP A 321 -0.65 -17.94 20.82
CA ASP A 321 0.77 -17.62 20.61
C ASP A 321 1.53 -18.65 19.76
N LYS A 322 0.93 -19.83 19.54
CA LYS A 322 1.44 -20.85 18.61
C LYS A 322 0.83 -20.74 17.22
N GLY A 323 0.00 -19.73 16.98
CA GLY A 323 -0.70 -19.54 15.72
C GLY A 323 -1.87 -20.50 15.52
N LYS A 324 -2.42 -21.16 16.55
CA LYS A 324 -3.56 -22.07 16.39
C LYS A 324 -4.90 -21.33 16.45
N PHE A 325 -5.74 -21.52 15.43
CA PHE A 325 -7.08 -20.95 15.38
C PHE A 325 -8.03 -21.71 16.32
N ARG A 326 -8.89 -20.97 17.01
CA ARG A 326 -9.89 -21.51 17.94
C ARG A 326 -11.29 -21.27 17.39
N ASP A 327 -11.75 -22.17 16.51
CA ASP A 327 -13.07 -22.05 15.86
C ASP A 327 -14.21 -21.89 16.87
N GLU A 328 -14.19 -22.62 18.00
CA GLU A 328 -15.22 -22.49 19.03
C GLU A 328 -15.25 -21.09 19.68
N ALA A 329 -14.08 -20.48 19.90
CA ALA A 329 -14.00 -19.15 20.49
C ALA A 329 -14.49 -18.08 19.51
N PHE A 330 -14.18 -18.25 18.22
CA PHE A 330 -14.66 -17.42 17.13
C PHE A 330 -16.19 -17.52 17.00
N GLN A 331 -16.75 -18.72 16.95
CA GLN A 331 -18.20 -18.94 16.89
C GLN A 331 -18.92 -18.33 18.10
N ARG A 332 -18.36 -18.46 19.31
CA ARG A 332 -18.92 -17.80 20.50
C ARG A 332 -18.89 -16.27 20.41
N ALA A 333 -17.88 -15.69 19.78
CA ALA A 333 -17.81 -14.24 19.55
C ALA A 333 -18.88 -13.79 18.54
N MET A 334 -19.02 -14.51 17.42
CA MET A 334 -20.03 -14.22 16.39
C MET A 334 -21.47 -14.43 16.87
N ALA A 335 -21.71 -15.42 17.74
CA ALA A 335 -23.02 -15.65 18.35
C ALA A 335 -23.48 -14.47 19.22
N LYS A 336 -22.55 -13.76 19.88
CA LYS A 336 -22.88 -12.56 20.66
C LYS A 336 -23.31 -11.39 19.77
N LEU A 337 -22.83 -11.31 18.53
CA LEU A 337 -23.32 -10.35 17.53
C LEU A 337 -24.74 -10.70 17.05
N HIS A 338 -25.08 -12.00 16.99
CA HIS A 338 -26.40 -12.49 16.54
C HIS A 338 -27.57 -11.98 17.39
N ASN A 339 -27.38 -11.86 18.70
CA ASN A 339 -28.44 -11.41 19.59
C ASN A 339 -28.79 -9.92 19.40
N MET A 340 -27.87 -9.11 18.86
CA MET A 340 -28.13 -7.70 18.59
C MET A 340 -28.96 -7.46 17.33
N SER A 341 -28.77 -8.27 16.28
CA SER A 341 -29.59 -8.21 15.07
C SER A 341 -31.04 -8.61 15.33
N ASP A 342 -31.27 -9.62 16.19
CA ASP A 342 -32.63 -10.09 16.53
C ASP A 342 -33.37 -9.18 17.52
N ASP A 343 -32.67 -8.57 18.49
CA ASP A 343 -33.29 -7.63 19.43
C ASP A 343 -33.66 -6.29 18.78
N GLN A 344 -32.95 -5.85 17.74
CA GLN A 344 -33.38 -4.72 16.91
C GLN A 344 -34.60 -5.06 16.04
N ALA A 345 -34.73 -6.32 15.59
CA ALA A 345 -35.87 -6.78 14.79
C ALA A 345 -37.16 -7.02 15.61
N LYS A 346 -37.04 -7.33 16.92
CA LYS A 346 -38.21 -7.53 17.81
C LYS A 346 -38.80 -6.24 18.40
N ALA A 347 -38.12 -5.11 18.25
CA ALA A 347 -38.58 -3.81 18.76
C ALA A 347 -39.60 -3.08 17.87
N THR A 348 -40.22 -3.75 16.89
CA THR A 348 -41.25 -3.16 16.00
C THR A 348 -42.70 -3.43 16.46
N GLY A 349 -42.91 -3.78 17.72
CA GLY A 349 -44.23 -3.88 18.33
C GLY A 349 -44.49 -2.79 19.39
N ASN A 350 -45.19 -1.72 18.98
CA ASN A 350 -45.84 -0.73 19.85
C ASN A 350 -44.98 -0.02 20.93
N ASP A 351 -44.08 0.88 20.52
CA ASP A 351 -43.97 2.18 21.21
C ASP A 351 -43.27 3.24 20.32
N LYS A 352 -44.06 4.16 19.77
CA LYS A 352 -43.57 5.30 18.98
C LYS A 352 -43.33 6.49 19.91
N GLN A 353 -42.13 6.62 20.48
CA GLN A 353 -41.48 7.92 20.73
C GLN A 353 -40.04 7.77 21.25
N LYS A 354 -39.10 8.49 20.61
CA LYS A 354 -37.69 8.71 20.97
C LYS A 354 -36.74 7.49 20.90
N LYS A 355 -36.15 7.27 19.72
CA LYS A 355 -34.71 7.03 19.50
C LYS A 355 -34.46 6.73 18.02
N LYS A 356 -34.17 7.78 17.23
CA LYS A 356 -33.51 7.64 15.92
C LYS A 356 -32.11 8.24 16.08
N GLY A 357 -31.07 7.39 16.06
CA GLY A 357 -29.66 7.81 16.09
C GLY A 357 -28.74 7.00 17.02
N GLY A 358 -28.87 5.66 17.08
CA GLY A 358 -28.22 4.85 18.13
C GLY A 358 -27.07 3.91 17.74
N GLY A 359 -26.85 3.57 16.46
CA GLY A 359 -25.85 2.53 16.12
C GLY A 359 -24.39 2.92 16.36
N ASN A 360 -24.08 4.22 16.31
CA ASN A 360 -22.71 4.73 16.40
C ASN A 360 -22.37 5.30 17.80
N GLN A 361 -23.24 5.14 18.80
CA GLN A 361 -22.99 5.62 20.17
C GLN A 361 -22.41 4.52 21.07
N ASP A 362 -22.90 3.28 20.94
CA ASP A 362 -22.45 2.14 21.75
C ASP A 362 -21.02 1.74 21.40
N ASN A 363 -20.68 1.67 20.11
CA ASN A 363 -19.34 1.30 19.64
C ASN A 363 -18.25 2.28 20.12
N LYS A 364 -18.60 3.56 20.34
CA LYS A 364 -17.68 4.57 20.87
C LYS A 364 -17.42 4.41 22.37
N SER A 365 -18.39 3.91 23.12
CA SER A 365 -18.22 3.60 24.54
C SER A 365 -17.30 2.39 24.75
N ASP A 366 -17.30 1.46 23.78
CA ASP A 366 -16.56 0.20 23.85
C ASP A 366 -15.04 0.38 23.74
N VAL A 367 -14.60 1.29 22.87
CA VAL A 367 -13.17 1.65 22.77
C VAL A 367 -12.62 2.08 24.13
N LYS A 368 -13.38 2.91 24.86
CA LYS A 368 -13.00 3.35 26.20
C LYS A 368 -12.91 2.16 27.18
N ARG A 369 -13.89 1.25 27.15
CA ARG A 369 -13.89 0.04 28.00
C ARG A 369 -12.67 -0.84 27.74
N ILE A 370 -12.31 -1.04 26.46
CA ILE A 370 -11.15 -1.82 26.05
C ILE A 370 -9.85 -1.16 26.55
N ILE A 371 -9.71 0.16 26.39
CA ILE A 371 -8.52 0.88 26.87
C ILE A 371 -8.39 0.77 28.39
N GLN A 372 -9.48 0.94 29.15
CA GLN A 372 -9.45 0.75 30.61
C GLN A 372 -8.99 -0.67 30.99
N LEU A 373 -9.54 -1.69 30.33
CA LEU A 373 -9.14 -3.09 30.54
C LEU A 373 -7.65 -3.34 30.23
N ILE A 374 -7.12 -2.71 29.18
CA ILE A 374 -5.70 -2.81 28.79
C ILE A 374 -4.82 -2.20 29.89
N MET A 375 -5.18 -1.01 30.38
CA MET A 375 -4.41 -0.30 31.41
C MET A 375 -4.45 -1.04 32.75
N GLU A 376 -5.62 -1.54 33.16
CA GLU A 376 -5.77 -2.35 34.40
C GLU A 376 -4.95 -3.65 34.37
N ARG A 377 -4.70 -4.20 33.19
CA ARG A 377 -3.92 -5.43 33.00
C ARG A 377 -2.44 -5.18 32.71
N GLY A 378 -1.98 -3.92 32.70
CA GLY A 378 -0.59 -3.57 32.40
C GLY A 378 -0.15 -3.95 30.98
N LEU A 379 -1.06 -3.84 30.01
CA LEU A 379 -0.81 -4.18 28.60
C LEU A 379 -0.49 -2.92 27.76
N ASP A 380 0.04 -1.88 28.39
CA ASP A 380 0.44 -0.61 27.78
C ASP A 380 1.91 -0.63 27.27
N PRO A 381 2.26 0.23 26.30
CA PRO A 381 1.40 1.15 25.56
C PRO A 381 0.51 0.43 24.53
N VAL A 382 -0.58 1.10 24.14
CA VAL A 382 -1.53 0.62 23.12
C VAL A 382 -1.59 1.55 21.92
N ILE A 383 -1.64 0.96 20.72
CA ILE A 383 -1.97 1.67 19.47
C ILE A 383 -3.38 1.27 19.05
N VAL A 384 -4.25 2.26 18.84
CA VAL A 384 -5.62 2.08 18.38
C VAL A 384 -5.72 2.58 16.94
N PHE A 385 -5.86 1.66 16.00
CA PHE A 385 -6.00 1.98 14.57
C PHE A 385 -7.45 2.30 14.20
N SER A 386 -7.62 3.41 13.47
CA SER A 386 -8.88 3.82 12.84
C SER A 386 -8.62 4.27 11.41
N PHE A 387 -9.53 3.98 10.47
CA PHE A 387 -9.32 4.31 9.05
C PHE A 387 -9.65 5.77 8.70
N SER A 388 -10.40 6.46 9.55
CA SER A 388 -10.76 7.87 9.36
C SER A 388 -10.05 8.79 10.35
N LYS A 389 -9.50 9.91 9.84
CA LYS A 389 -8.91 10.98 10.66
C LYS A 389 -9.91 11.50 11.71
N LYS A 390 -11.16 11.68 11.29
CA LYS A 390 -12.25 12.18 12.15
C LYS A 390 -12.61 11.19 13.26
N GLU A 391 -12.60 9.89 12.97
CA GLU A 391 -12.88 8.85 13.97
C GLU A 391 -11.72 8.73 14.97
N CYS A 392 -10.49 8.80 14.48
CA CYS A 392 -9.28 8.81 15.30
C CYS A 392 -9.34 9.91 16.37
N GLU A 393 -9.63 11.15 15.98
CA GLU A 393 -9.81 12.28 16.92
C GLU A 393 -11.01 12.08 17.85
N ALA A 394 -12.14 11.58 17.33
CA ALA A 394 -13.34 11.36 18.14
C ALA A 394 -13.13 10.33 19.25
N HIS A 395 -12.43 9.23 18.97
CA HIS A 395 -12.09 8.22 19.96
C HIS A 395 -11.10 8.73 21.01
N ALA A 396 -10.11 9.54 20.60
CA ALA A 396 -9.19 10.19 21.52
C ALA A 396 -9.91 11.16 22.48
N MET A 397 -10.80 12.00 21.95
CA MET A 397 -11.58 12.95 22.76
C MET A 397 -12.47 12.24 23.77
N MET A 398 -13.05 11.09 23.42
CA MET A 398 -13.89 10.33 24.34
C MET A 398 -13.09 9.65 25.46
N THR A 399 -11.87 9.22 25.13
CA THR A 399 -10.91 8.60 26.06
C THR A 399 -10.23 9.62 26.96
N SER A 400 -10.15 10.90 26.53
CA SER A 400 -9.54 12.01 27.29
C SER A 400 -10.14 12.25 28.68
N LYS A 401 -11.29 11.64 29.01
CA LYS A 401 -11.87 11.66 30.35
C LYS A 401 -11.08 10.84 31.38
N ILE A 402 -10.17 9.98 30.93
CA ILE A 402 -9.30 9.17 31.76
C ILE A 402 -7.91 9.83 31.76
N ASP A 403 -7.28 9.86 32.92
CA ASP A 403 -5.89 10.32 33.07
C ASP A 403 -4.99 9.09 33.19
N LEU A 404 -4.09 8.88 32.24
CA LEU A 404 -3.20 7.72 32.18
C LEU A 404 -1.78 8.03 32.67
N ASN A 405 -1.49 9.30 32.97
CA ASN A 405 -0.19 9.76 33.42
C ASN A 405 -0.24 10.23 34.87
N ASP A 406 0.87 10.03 35.58
CA ASP A 406 1.14 10.66 36.85
C ASP A 406 1.60 12.12 36.66
N ASP A 407 1.65 12.89 37.74
CA ASP A 407 1.95 14.32 37.66
C ASP A 407 3.39 14.60 37.18
N ASN A 408 4.34 13.70 37.47
CA ASN A 408 5.71 13.80 36.96
C ASN A 408 5.76 13.60 35.44
N SER A 409 5.07 12.59 34.90
CA SER A 409 4.97 12.41 33.45
C SER A 409 4.27 13.59 32.76
N LYS A 410 3.28 14.21 33.42
CA LYS A 410 2.60 15.41 32.89
C LYS A 410 3.55 16.59 32.74
N GLU A 411 4.40 16.84 33.74
CA GLU A 411 5.42 17.89 33.69
C GLU A 411 6.44 17.62 32.59
N LEU A 412 6.90 16.37 32.47
CA LEU A 412 7.86 15.99 31.43
C LEU A 412 7.27 16.13 30.02
N VAL A 413 6.01 15.71 29.81
CA VAL A 413 5.28 15.93 28.56
C VAL A 413 5.20 17.40 28.21
N GLU A 414 4.87 18.25 29.20
CA GLU A 414 4.77 19.69 29.00
C GLU A 414 6.13 20.34 28.67
N GLN A 415 7.21 19.89 29.30
CA GLN A 415 8.57 20.36 29.01
C GLN A 415 8.99 19.98 27.59
N VAL A 416 8.84 18.71 27.20
CA VAL A 416 9.19 18.24 25.86
C VAL A 416 8.34 18.94 24.80
N PHE A 417 7.03 19.09 25.04
CA PHE A 417 6.13 19.78 24.12
C PHE A 417 6.49 21.26 23.98
N SER A 418 6.71 21.98 25.09
CA SER A 418 7.07 23.41 25.07
C SER A 418 8.40 23.65 24.37
N ASN A 419 9.43 22.84 24.66
CA ASN A 419 10.73 22.94 23.99
C ASN A 419 10.63 22.75 22.47
N ALA A 420 9.78 21.84 22.00
CA ALA A 420 9.59 21.61 20.58
C ALA A 420 8.80 22.75 19.91
N ILE A 421 7.75 23.23 20.58
CA ILE A 421 6.88 24.30 20.08
C ILE A 421 7.57 25.68 20.16
N ASP A 422 8.59 25.84 21.00
CA ASP A 422 9.34 27.09 21.11
C ASP A 422 10.11 27.48 19.85
N ALA A 423 10.33 26.55 18.93
CA ALA A 423 10.89 26.84 17.61
C ALA A 423 9.89 27.56 16.67
N LEU A 424 8.60 27.59 17.01
CA LEU A 424 7.55 28.24 16.21
C LEU A 424 7.38 29.72 16.57
N SER A 425 6.80 30.49 15.66
CA SER A 425 6.41 31.88 15.92
C SER A 425 5.28 31.97 16.96
N ASP A 426 5.16 33.09 17.68
CA ASP A 426 4.13 33.23 18.73
C ASP A 426 2.70 33.10 18.19
N ASP A 427 2.46 33.50 16.94
CA ASP A 427 1.17 33.33 16.26
C ASP A 427 0.90 31.84 15.97
N ASP A 428 1.91 31.10 15.48
CA ASP A 428 1.80 29.66 15.23
C ASP A 428 1.54 28.89 16.53
N LYS A 429 2.17 29.27 17.64
CA LYS A 429 1.94 28.63 18.95
C LYS A 429 0.47 28.70 19.39
N GLN A 430 -0.27 29.72 18.95
CA GLN A 430 -1.69 29.92 19.29
C GLN A 430 -2.65 29.16 18.37
N LEU A 431 -2.15 28.42 17.37
CA LEU A 431 -3.00 27.64 16.48
C LEU A 431 -3.87 26.65 17.28
N PRO A 432 -5.19 26.56 16.99
CA PRO A 432 -6.11 25.71 17.76
C PRO A 432 -5.68 24.25 17.83
N GLN A 433 -5.01 23.71 16.79
CA GLN A 433 -4.54 22.34 16.79
C GLN A 433 -3.43 22.09 17.82
N ILE A 434 -2.57 23.08 18.09
CA ILE A 434 -1.50 23.00 19.09
C ILE A 434 -2.08 23.12 20.49
N VAL A 435 -2.88 24.17 20.73
CA VAL A 435 -3.47 24.47 22.04
C VAL A 435 -4.38 23.34 22.53
N ASN A 436 -5.19 22.77 21.64
CA ASN A 436 -6.13 21.70 22.03
C ASN A 436 -5.46 20.35 22.26
N LEU A 437 -4.25 20.13 21.71
CA LEU A 437 -3.58 18.84 21.78
C LEU A 437 -2.83 18.65 23.10
N LEU A 438 -2.17 19.69 23.63
CA LEU A 438 -1.37 19.59 24.87
C LEU A 438 -2.15 19.00 26.06
N PRO A 439 -3.39 19.41 26.36
CA PRO A 439 -4.17 18.81 27.46
C PRO A 439 -4.44 17.31 27.29
N ILE A 440 -4.52 16.83 26.04
CA ILE A 440 -4.73 15.42 25.71
C ILE A 440 -3.43 14.63 25.91
N LEU A 441 -2.31 15.19 25.43
CA LEU A 441 -0.97 14.60 25.60
C LEU A 441 -0.58 14.47 27.07
N LYS A 442 -0.86 15.49 27.90
CA LYS A 442 -0.59 15.44 29.34
C LYS A 442 -1.28 14.25 30.01
N ARG A 443 -2.47 13.85 29.55
CA ARG A 443 -3.20 12.66 30.05
C ARG A 443 -2.66 11.33 29.53
N GLY A 444 -1.55 11.33 28.80
CA GLY A 444 -0.94 10.13 28.22
C GLY A 444 -1.64 9.61 26.98
N ILE A 445 -2.44 10.44 26.29
CA ILE A 445 -3.19 10.09 25.10
C ILE A 445 -2.64 10.86 23.89
N GLY A 446 -2.24 10.13 22.86
CA GLY A 446 -1.76 10.69 21.59
C GLY A 446 -2.76 10.53 20.45
N ILE A 447 -2.63 11.39 19.44
CA ILE A 447 -3.38 11.32 18.18
C ILE A 447 -2.35 11.37 17.04
N HIS A 448 -2.42 10.49 16.04
CA HIS A 448 -1.50 10.49 14.91
C HIS A 448 -2.22 10.21 13.58
N HIS A 449 -2.29 11.21 12.71
CA HIS A 449 -2.79 11.05 11.35
C HIS A 449 -2.19 12.08 10.41
N GLY A 450 -2.33 11.86 9.10
CA GLY A 450 -1.89 12.79 8.06
C GLY A 450 -2.65 14.11 7.96
N GLY A 451 -3.35 14.55 9.01
CA GLY A 451 -3.97 15.87 9.11
C GLY A 451 -3.36 16.76 10.21
N LEU A 452 -2.45 16.21 11.01
CA LEU A 452 -1.69 16.95 12.00
C LEU A 452 -0.51 17.67 11.36
N LEU A 453 -0.16 18.84 11.91
CA LEU A 453 1.06 19.56 11.57
C LEU A 453 2.29 18.63 11.71
N PRO A 454 3.28 18.70 10.80
CA PRO A 454 4.48 17.87 10.85
C PRO A 454 5.18 17.89 12.21
N ILE A 455 5.37 19.08 12.79
CA ILE A 455 6.00 19.26 14.10
C ILE A 455 5.24 18.54 15.22
N LEU A 456 3.91 18.55 15.19
CA LEU A 456 3.10 17.86 16.18
C LEU A 456 3.22 16.34 16.06
N LYS A 457 3.28 15.81 14.84
CA LYS A 457 3.51 14.38 14.63
C LYS A 457 4.84 13.95 15.21
N GLU A 458 5.92 14.69 14.92
CA GLU A 458 7.25 14.38 15.45
C GLU A 458 7.29 14.42 16.99
N VAL A 459 6.65 15.42 17.62
CA VAL A 459 6.55 15.50 19.08
C VAL A 459 5.78 14.31 19.66
N ILE A 460 4.65 13.92 19.05
CA ILE A 460 3.85 12.76 19.49
C ILE A 460 4.66 11.46 19.36
N GLU A 461 5.43 11.32 18.28
CA GLU A 461 6.32 10.18 18.06
C GLU A 461 7.40 10.10 19.14
N ILE A 462 8.04 11.22 19.49
CA ILE A 462 9.01 11.30 20.58
C ILE A 462 8.35 10.92 21.92
N LEU A 463 7.23 11.54 22.26
CA LEU A 463 6.53 11.26 23.52
C LEU A 463 6.07 9.79 23.63
N PHE A 464 5.73 9.15 22.50
CA PHE A 464 5.39 7.73 22.47
C PHE A 464 6.61 6.83 22.68
N GLN A 465 7.75 7.15 22.06
CA GLN A 465 9.01 6.41 22.21
C GLN A 465 9.57 6.49 23.64
N GLU A 466 9.47 7.67 24.27
CA GLU A 466 9.83 7.90 25.68
C GLU A 466 8.85 7.25 26.67
N GLY A 467 7.76 6.64 26.18
CA GLY A 467 6.78 5.95 27.02
C GLY A 467 5.86 6.89 27.83
N LEU A 468 5.81 8.17 27.45
CA LEU A 468 4.96 9.19 28.07
C LEU A 468 3.53 9.17 27.52
N LEU A 469 3.32 8.55 26.35
CA LEU A 469 1.98 8.28 25.81
C LEU A 469 1.65 6.79 25.98
N LYS A 470 0.67 6.50 26.83
CA LYS A 470 0.18 5.14 27.10
C LYS A 470 -0.79 4.65 26.03
N CYS A 471 -1.56 5.56 25.43
CA CYS A 471 -2.54 5.25 24.39
C CYS A 471 -2.35 6.16 23.18
N LEU A 472 -2.15 5.58 22.00
CA LEU A 472 -2.01 6.32 20.75
C LEU A 472 -3.15 5.96 19.79
N PHE A 473 -3.98 6.93 19.44
CA PHE A 473 -4.95 6.78 18.35
C PHE A 473 -4.27 7.13 17.05
N ALA A 474 -4.26 6.22 16.08
CA ALA A 474 -3.54 6.41 14.84
C ALA A 474 -4.32 5.96 13.60
N THR A 475 -4.06 6.62 12.46
CA THR A 475 -4.47 6.09 11.15
C THR A 475 -3.48 5.06 10.64
N GLU A 476 -3.88 4.28 9.64
CA GLU A 476 -3.05 3.25 8.98
C GLU A 476 -1.65 3.75 8.60
N THR A 477 -1.52 5.03 8.23
CA THR A 477 -0.24 5.69 7.92
C THR A 477 0.81 5.65 9.04
N PHE A 478 0.42 5.35 10.28
CA PHE A 478 1.36 5.16 11.38
C PHE A 478 2.00 3.76 11.37
N SER A 479 1.28 2.76 10.85
CA SER A 479 1.83 1.42 10.65
C SER A 479 2.89 1.41 9.54
N ILE A 480 2.98 2.51 8.79
CA ILE A 480 3.84 2.74 7.65
C ILE A 480 5.10 3.51 8.10
N GLY A 481 6.26 2.88 7.99
CA GLY A 481 7.54 3.62 7.91
C GLY A 481 8.12 4.21 9.20
N LEU A 482 7.68 3.88 10.42
CA LEU A 482 8.41 4.25 11.65
C LEU A 482 8.53 3.05 12.58
N ASN A 483 9.65 2.88 13.29
CA ASN A 483 9.81 1.75 14.23
C ASN A 483 9.28 2.09 15.63
N MET A 484 7.95 2.17 15.78
CA MET A 484 7.28 2.40 17.07
C MET A 484 6.42 1.19 17.46
N PRO A 485 7.00 0.19 18.15
CA PRO A 485 6.24 -0.94 18.66
C PRO A 485 5.48 -0.58 19.95
N ALA A 486 4.35 -1.24 20.16
CA ALA A 486 3.51 -1.15 21.34
C ALA A 486 3.30 -2.55 21.94
N HIS A 487 2.85 -2.64 23.19
CA HIS A 487 2.48 -3.94 23.75
C HIS A 487 1.20 -4.46 23.07
N THR A 488 0.23 -3.57 22.88
CA THR A 488 -1.11 -3.92 22.38
C THR A 488 -1.48 -3.11 21.13
N VAL A 489 -2.15 -3.75 20.18
CA VAL A 489 -2.77 -3.12 19.01
C VAL A 489 -4.28 -3.39 19.02
N VAL A 490 -5.09 -2.35 18.80
CA VAL A 490 -6.55 -2.43 18.72
C VAL A 490 -7.00 -1.95 17.35
N PHE A 491 -7.83 -2.73 16.67
CA PHE A 491 -8.54 -2.34 15.46
C PHE A 491 -9.96 -1.91 15.84
N THR A 492 -10.32 -0.67 15.59
CA THR A 492 -11.69 -0.18 15.88
C THR A 492 -12.72 -0.68 14.88
N GLN A 493 -12.27 -0.96 13.65
CA GLN A 493 -13.06 -1.51 12.56
C GLN A 493 -12.19 -2.51 11.80
N CYS A 494 -12.84 -3.52 11.19
CA CYS A 494 -12.15 -4.48 10.30
C CYS A 494 -12.54 -4.30 8.82
N ARG A 495 -13.49 -3.41 8.52
CA ARG A 495 -13.80 -2.95 7.16
C ARG A 495 -13.14 -1.61 6.86
N LYS A 496 -12.79 -1.42 5.58
CA LYS A 496 -12.19 -0.20 5.05
C LYS A 496 -12.90 0.19 3.75
N PHE A 497 -13.12 1.49 3.57
CA PHE A 497 -13.60 2.04 2.30
C PHE A 497 -12.41 2.28 1.37
N ASP A 498 -12.41 1.69 0.18
CA ASP A 498 -11.33 1.81 -0.80
C ASP A 498 -11.55 2.95 -1.82
N GLY A 499 -12.57 3.77 -1.61
CA GLY A 499 -13.01 4.81 -2.56
C GLY A 499 -14.20 4.37 -3.42
N LYS A 500 -14.48 3.06 -3.51
CA LYS A 500 -15.61 2.50 -4.25
C LYS A 500 -16.55 1.73 -3.33
N ASN A 501 -16.02 0.75 -2.60
CA ASN A 501 -16.78 -0.19 -1.77
C ASN A 501 -16.16 -0.32 -0.38
N PHE A 502 -16.97 -0.76 0.59
CA PHE A 502 -16.45 -1.22 1.88
C PHE A 502 -16.05 -2.69 1.77
N ARG A 503 -14.76 -2.96 1.98
CA ARG A 503 -14.20 -4.32 1.99
C ARG A 503 -13.54 -4.64 3.32
N TRP A 504 -13.35 -5.92 3.60
CA TRP A 504 -12.46 -6.35 4.68
C TRP A 504 -11.03 -5.88 4.43
N ILE A 505 -10.29 -5.61 5.51
CA ILE A 505 -8.84 -5.40 5.43
C ILE A 505 -8.15 -6.63 4.84
N THR A 506 -7.11 -6.41 4.03
CA THR A 506 -6.33 -7.54 3.50
C THR A 506 -5.42 -8.13 4.58
N SER A 507 -4.95 -9.36 4.38
CA SER A 507 -3.91 -9.97 5.21
C SER A 507 -2.66 -9.09 5.31
N GLY A 508 -2.24 -8.46 4.21
CA GLY A 508 -1.10 -7.55 4.19
C GLY A 508 -1.30 -6.32 5.08
N GLU A 509 -2.42 -5.62 4.93
CA GLU A 509 -2.80 -4.47 5.78
C GLU A 509 -2.84 -4.90 7.26
N TYR A 510 -3.44 -6.06 7.55
CA TYR A 510 -3.52 -6.60 8.90
C TYR A 510 -2.15 -6.92 9.50
N ILE A 511 -1.27 -7.61 8.77
CA ILE A 511 0.08 -7.98 9.22
C ILE A 511 0.93 -6.73 9.51
N GLN A 512 0.77 -5.67 8.72
CA GLN A 512 1.49 -4.41 8.91
C GLN A 512 1.07 -3.71 10.22
N MET A 513 -0.24 -3.57 10.44
CA MET A 513 -0.79 -2.93 11.64
C MET A 513 -0.59 -3.77 12.90
N SER A 514 -0.99 -5.06 12.87
CA SER A 514 -0.82 -5.98 13.99
C SER A 514 0.66 -6.24 14.31
N GLY A 515 1.53 -6.08 13.31
CA GLY A 515 2.98 -6.21 13.46
C GLY A 515 3.60 -5.20 14.43
N ARG A 516 2.87 -4.14 14.81
CA ARG A 516 3.26 -3.17 15.84
C ARG A 516 3.08 -3.67 17.27
N ALA A 517 2.34 -4.76 17.49
CA ALA A 517 2.20 -5.38 18.80
C ALA A 517 3.45 -6.22 19.15
N GLY A 518 3.84 -6.16 20.42
CA GLY A 518 4.98 -6.88 20.98
C GLY A 518 6.32 -6.16 20.79
N ARG A 519 6.90 -5.70 21.90
CA ARG A 519 8.22 -5.07 21.95
C ARG A 519 9.29 -6.11 22.29
N ARG A 520 10.25 -6.29 21.38
CA ARG A 520 11.39 -7.21 21.58
C ARG A 520 12.13 -6.86 22.88
N GLY A 521 12.30 -7.84 23.75
CA GLY A 521 13.02 -7.70 25.03
C GLY A 521 12.26 -6.98 26.14
N LYS A 522 11.02 -6.51 25.90
CA LYS A 522 10.16 -5.91 26.93
C LYS A 522 8.88 -6.72 27.17
N ASP A 523 8.30 -7.27 26.10
CA ASP A 523 7.03 -8.00 26.16
C ASP A 523 7.23 -9.47 25.82
N ASP A 524 6.61 -10.37 26.60
CA ASP A 524 6.60 -11.80 26.32
C ASP A 524 5.75 -12.14 25.07
N LYS A 525 4.64 -11.40 24.89
CA LYS A 525 3.67 -11.59 23.81
C LYS A 525 3.06 -10.26 23.41
N GLY A 526 2.79 -10.07 22.12
CA GLY A 526 2.01 -8.95 21.62
C GLY A 526 0.52 -9.28 21.60
N ILE A 527 -0.32 -8.32 22.00
CA ILE A 527 -1.77 -8.49 22.04
C ILE A 527 -2.41 -7.73 20.88
N VAL A 528 -3.28 -8.39 20.13
CA VAL A 528 -4.03 -7.79 19.03
C VAL A 528 -5.52 -7.96 19.29
N ILE A 529 -6.28 -6.88 19.31
CA ILE A 529 -7.73 -6.88 19.57
C ILE A 529 -8.46 -6.35 18.34
N GLN A 530 -9.39 -7.12 17.80
CA GLN A 530 -10.25 -6.72 16.69
C GLN A 530 -11.67 -6.45 17.20
N MET A 531 -12.14 -5.20 17.06
CA MET A 531 -13.54 -4.87 17.28
C MET A 531 -14.34 -5.22 16.02
N LEU A 532 -15.42 -5.98 16.21
CA LEU A 532 -16.32 -6.37 15.13
C LEU A 532 -17.74 -5.91 15.45
N ASP A 533 -18.32 -5.16 14.52
CA ASP A 533 -19.70 -4.67 14.55
C ASP A 533 -20.64 -5.51 13.67
N GLU A 534 -20.09 -6.19 12.66
CA GLU A 534 -20.82 -7.11 11.78
C GLU A 534 -20.31 -8.54 11.88
N LYS A 535 -21.14 -9.50 11.44
CA LYS A 535 -20.76 -10.92 11.38
C LYS A 535 -19.72 -11.10 10.27
N MET A 536 -18.70 -11.88 10.59
CA MET A 536 -17.64 -12.27 9.67
C MET A 536 -17.65 -13.78 9.53
N GLU A 537 -17.56 -14.28 8.30
CA GLU A 537 -17.49 -15.71 8.07
C GLU A 537 -16.12 -16.28 8.49
N PRO A 538 -16.04 -17.52 9.00
CA PRO A 538 -14.78 -18.11 9.43
C PRO A 538 -13.71 -18.15 8.33
N ALA A 539 -14.13 -18.29 7.07
CA ALA A 539 -13.23 -18.28 5.92
C ALA A 539 -12.58 -16.90 5.72
N GLU A 540 -13.36 -15.83 5.86
CA GLU A 540 -12.87 -14.44 5.78
C GLU A 540 -11.93 -14.14 6.94
N ALA A 541 -12.29 -14.53 8.16
CA ALA A 541 -11.45 -14.36 9.33
C ALA A 541 -10.10 -15.08 9.17
N LYS A 542 -10.12 -16.32 8.67
CA LYS A 542 -8.90 -17.08 8.38
C LYS A 542 -8.10 -16.44 7.25
N SER A 543 -8.76 -15.85 6.24
CA SER A 543 -8.08 -15.10 5.18
C SER A 543 -7.34 -13.86 5.71
N ILE A 544 -7.94 -13.12 6.65
CA ILE A 544 -7.27 -11.96 7.27
C ILE A 544 -6.11 -12.39 8.18
N LEU A 545 -6.32 -13.42 9.01
CA LEU A 545 -5.37 -13.84 10.04
C LEU A 545 -4.21 -14.71 9.52
N TYR A 546 -4.50 -15.62 8.59
CA TYR A 546 -3.54 -16.57 8.01
C TYR A 546 -3.22 -16.31 6.55
N GLY A 547 -3.86 -15.31 5.92
CA GLY A 547 -3.59 -14.98 4.54
C GLY A 547 -2.11 -14.67 4.33
N ALA A 548 -1.61 -15.06 3.16
CA ALA A 548 -0.25 -14.73 2.78
C ALA A 548 -0.08 -13.20 2.76
N PRO A 549 1.10 -12.68 3.10
CA PRO A 549 1.42 -11.30 2.81
C PRO A 549 1.22 -11.02 1.32
N ASP A 550 0.80 -9.79 1.00
CA ASP A 550 0.57 -9.40 -0.38
C ASP A 550 1.83 -9.65 -1.24
N ARG A 551 1.65 -9.98 -2.53
CA ARG A 551 2.76 -10.14 -3.49
C ARG A 551 3.31 -8.76 -3.89
N LEU A 552 4.62 -8.71 -4.18
CA LEU A 552 5.30 -7.53 -4.68
C LEU A 552 5.03 -7.42 -6.17
N TYR A 553 4.02 -6.63 -6.53
CA TYR A 553 3.76 -6.25 -7.90
C TYR A 553 4.28 -4.85 -8.17
N SER A 554 4.85 -4.68 -9.36
CA SER A 554 5.25 -3.39 -9.90
C SER A 554 4.03 -2.48 -10.10
N SER A 555 4.17 -1.20 -9.73
CA SER A 555 3.25 -0.12 -10.09
C SER A 555 3.80 0.80 -11.18
N TYR A 556 4.79 0.32 -11.93
CA TYR A 556 5.47 1.10 -12.98
C TYR A 556 4.47 1.64 -13.99
N HIS A 557 4.56 2.93 -14.25
CA HIS A 557 3.76 3.62 -15.25
C HIS A 557 4.59 4.75 -15.85
N VAL A 558 4.33 5.07 -17.12
CA VAL A 558 5.07 6.11 -17.84
C VAL A 558 4.55 7.48 -17.42
N SER A 559 5.44 8.34 -16.93
CA SER A 559 5.12 9.73 -16.60
C SER A 559 5.80 10.72 -17.55
N TYR A 560 5.22 11.90 -17.75
CA TYR A 560 5.86 12.95 -18.56
C TYR A 560 7.22 13.38 -18.01
N ASN A 561 7.37 13.44 -16.68
CA ASN A 561 8.63 13.80 -16.05
C ASN A 561 9.75 12.79 -16.37
N MET A 562 9.43 11.49 -16.33
CA MET A 562 10.37 10.43 -16.71
C MET A 562 10.79 10.58 -18.17
N LEU A 563 9.84 10.70 -19.10
CA LEU A 563 10.13 10.85 -20.52
C LEU A 563 11.00 12.08 -20.82
N LEU A 564 10.65 13.23 -20.25
CA LEU A 564 11.40 14.48 -20.45
C LEU A 564 12.83 14.40 -19.89
N ASN A 565 13.01 13.78 -18.72
CA ASN A 565 14.35 13.58 -18.15
C ASN A 565 15.19 12.61 -19.00
N MET A 566 14.58 11.58 -19.59
CA MET A 566 15.28 10.64 -20.47
C MET A 566 15.67 11.30 -21.79
N VAL A 567 14.77 12.05 -22.43
CA VAL A 567 15.10 12.81 -23.64
C VAL A 567 16.21 13.85 -23.38
N ARG A 568 16.33 14.36 -22.15
CA ARG A 568 17.39 15.29 -21.77
C ARG A 568 18.78 14.65 -21.68
N VAL A 569 18.87 13.36 -21.33
CA VAL A 569 20.15 12.67 -21.19
C VAL A 569 20.57 12.15 -22.57
N GLU A 570 21.63 12.71 -23.13
CA GLU A 570 22.15 12.28 -24.44
C GLU A 570 22.50 10.78 -24.41
N GLY A 571 21.92 10.02 -25.35
CA GLY A 571 22.11 8.57 -25.44
C GLY A 571 21.22 7.73 -24.52
N ALA A 572 20.33 8.34 -23.73
CA ALA A 572 19.33 7.58 -22.98
C ALA A 572 18.21 7.08 -23.90
N ASP A 573 17.88 5.80 -23.76
CA ASP A 573 16.78 5.16 -24.46
C ASP A 573 15.60 5.00 -23.48
N PRO A 574 14.49 5.74 -23.65
CA PRO A 574 13.30 5.56 -22.82
C PRO A 574 12.74 4.13 -22.90
N GLU A 575 12.92 3.44 -24.04
CA GLU A 575 12.49 2.05 -24.18
C GLU A 575 13.31 1.12 -23.28
N PHE A 576 14.59 1.42 -23.05
CA PHE A 576 15.43 0.65 -22.14
C PHE A 576 14.85 0.62 -20.72
N LEU A 577 14.39 1.75 -20.18
CA LEU A 577 13.75 1.79 -18.85
C LEU A 577 12.50 0.91 -18.81
N ILE A 578 11.65 1.01 -19.84
CA ILE A 578 10.41 0.23 -19.92
C ILE A 578 10.71 -1.27 -20.00
N ARG A 579 11.65 -1.67 -20.87
CA ARG A 579 12.06 -3.08 -21.03
C ARG A 579 12.74 -3.65 -19.80
N SER A 580 13.46 -2.80 -19.06
CA SER A 580 14.18 -3.16 -17.84
C SER A 580 13.33 -3.06 -16.57
N SER A 581 12.10 -2.56 -16.67
CA SER A 581 11.18 -2.41 -15.54
C SER A 581 10.88 -3.75 -14.87
N PHE A 582 10.57 -3.70 -13.57
CA PHE A 582 10.14 -4.89 -12.87
C PHE A 582 8.81 -5.37 -13.46
N HIS A 583 7.90 -4.44 -13.83
CA HIS A 583 6.66 -4.77 -14.53
C HIS A 583 6.87 -5.69 -15.73
N GLN A 584 7.78 -5.33 -16.63
CA GLN A 584 8.07 -6.12 -17.82
C GLN A 584 8.68 -7.48 -17.46
N TYR A 585 9.52 -7.54 -16.43
CA TYR A 585 10.08 -8.78 -15.92
C TYR A 585 8.98 -9.74 -15.42
N GLN A 586 8.03 -9.25 -14.62
CA GLN A 586 6.93 -10.08 -14.09
C GLN A 586 6.05 -10.62 -15.23
N GLN A 587 5.77 -9.79 -16.24
CA GLN A 587 5.01 -10.24 -17.42
C GLN A 587 5.76 -11.35 -18.17
N GLN A 588 7.06 -11.19 -18.41
CA GLN A 588 7.88 -12.22 -19.07
C GLN A 588 7.93 -13.54 -18.31
N GLU A 589 8.14 -13.50 -16.99
CA GLU A 589 8.13 -14.70 -16.14
C GLU A 589 6.73 -15.37 -16.08
N GLY A 590 5.66 -14.59 -16.27
CA GLY A 590 4.28 -15.09 -16.28
C GLY A 590 3.86 -15.78 -17.59
N VAL A 591 4.53 -15.48 -18.71
CA VAL A 591 4.17 -15.99 -20.05
C VAL A 591 4.07 -17.53 -20.09
N PRO A 592 5.06 -18.31 -19.61
CA PRO A 592 5.01 -19.77 -19.71
C PRO A 592 3.80 -20.39 -18.99
N ALA A 593 3.37 -19.80 -17.86
CA ALA A 593 2.21 -20.27 -17.12
C ALA A 593 0.90 -20.00 -17.88
N ILE A 594 0.81 -18.84 -18.56
CA ILE A 594 -0.35 -18.49 -19.39
C ILE A 594 -0.39 -19.36 -20.66
N GLU A 595 0.76 -19.62 -21.28
CA GLU A 595 0.86 -20.53 -22.43
C GLU A 595 0.39 -21.94 -22.07
N ALA A 596 0.84 -22.48 -20.93
CA ALA A 596 0.36 -23.77 -20.42
C ALA A 596 -1.15 -23.79 -20.15
N GLN A 597 -1.70 -22.72 -19.55
CA GLN A 597 -3.15 -22.60 -19.34
C GLN A 597 -3.93 -22.56 -20.65
N ALA A 598 -3.41 -21.84 -21.66
CA ALA A 598 -4.02 -21.78 -22.98
C ALA A 598 -4.00 -23.15 -23.67
N GLU A 599 -2.91 -23.91 -23.53
CA GLU A 599 -2.82 -25.28 -24.02
C GLU A 599 -3.83 -26.21 -23.34
N ASP A 600 -3.98 -26.11 -22.03
CA ASP A 600 -4.91 -26.97 -21.27
C ASP A 600 -6.38 -26.65 -21.59
N LEU A 601 -6.75 -25.37 -21.70
CA LEU A 601 -8.08 -24.95 -22.15
C LEU A 601 -8.34 -25.35 -23.61
N THR A 602 -7.32 -25.35 -24.46
CA THR A 602 -7.44 -25.83 -25.84
C THR A 602 -7.74 -27.33 -25.88
N LYS A 603 -7.06 -28.13 -25.04
CA LYS A 603 -7.36 -29.56 -24.89
C LYS A 603 -8.76 -29.80 -24.35
N GLU A 604 -9.21 -29.00 -23.37
CA GLU A 604 -10.56 -29.11 -22.82
C GLU A 604 -11.62 -28.81 -23.88
N ARG A 605 -11.44 -27.74 -24.68
CA ARG A 605 -12.29 -27.43 -25.83
C ARG A 605 -12.33 -28.59 -26.82
N ASP A 606 -11.17 -29.12 -27.21
CA ASP A 606 -11.07 -30.18 -28.21
C ASP A 606 -11.63 -31.52 -27.71
N ALA A 607 -11.71 -31.71 -26.39
CA ALA A 607 -12.36 -32.87 -25.77
C ALA A 607 -13.89 -32.76 -25.72
N MET A 608 -14.45 -31.54 -25.78
CA MET A 608 -15.91 -31.32 -25.82
C MET A 608 -16.44 -31.59 -27.23
N VAL A 609 -16.82 -32.85 -27.49
CA VAL A 609 -17.44 -33.24 -28.77
C VAL A 609 -18.95 -33.01 -28.71
N ILE A 610 -19.46 -32.11 -29.55
CA ILE A 610 -20.89 -31.81 -29.72
C ILE A 610 -21.36 -32.43 -31.05
N GLU A 611 -22.41 -33.26 -31.00
CA GLU A 611 -22.88 -34.02 -32.18
C GLU A 611 -23.31 -33.15 -33.38
N ASP A 612 -23.91 -31.98 -33.13
CA ASP A 612 -24.28 -30.96 -34.12
C ASP A 612 -23.82 -29.57 -33.66
N GLU A 613 -22.50 -29.37 -33.61
CA GLU A 613 -21.89 -28.10 -33.18
C GLU A 613 -22.40 -26.91 -34.00
N ALA A 614 -22.59 -27.08 -35.31
CA ALA A 614 -23.06 -26.01 -36.19
C ALA A 614 -24.49 -25.58 -35.86
N GLY A 615 -25.43 -26.52 -35.70
CA GLY A 615 -26.81 -26.22 -35.34
C GLY A 615 -26.93 -25.60 -33.95
N VAL A 616 -26.15 -26.09 -32.98
CA VAL A 616 -26.12 -25.52 -31.61
C VAL A 616 -25.51 -24.12 -31.61
N ALA A 617 -24.43 -23.89 -32.37
CA ALA A 617 -23.81 -22.57 -32.50
C ALA A 617 -24.78 -21.55 -33.12
N ASP A 618 -25.52 -21.93 -34.16
CA ASP A 618 -26.53 -21.07 -34.78
C ASP A 618 -27.67 -20.75 -33.80
N TYR A 619 -28.18 -21.74 -33.07
CA TYR A 619 -29.20 -21.53 -32.04
C TYR A 619 -28.70 -20.59 -30.92
N HIS A 620 -27.48 -20.78 -30.45
CA HIS A 620 -26.86 -19.94 -29.43
C HIS A 620 -26.66 -18.50 -29.92
N ASN A 621 -26.17 -18.32 -31.15
CA ASN A 621 -25.99 -17.02 -31.77
C ASN A 621 -27.33 -16.27 -31.90
N LEU A 622 -28.37 -16.94 -32.41
CA LEU A 622 -29.71 -16.37 -32.51
C LEU A 622 -30.29 -16.02 -31.13
N THR A 623 -30.10 -16.87 -30.13
CA THR A 623 -30.57 -16.62 -28.75
C THR A 623 -29.86 -15.40 -28.15
N THR A 624 -28.55 -15.27 -28.39
CA THR A 624 -27.74 -14.13 -27.96
C THR A 624 -28.15 -12.84 -28.66
N GLU A 625 -28.41 -12.89 -29.97
CA GLU A 625 -28.95 -11.76 -30.73
C GLU A 625 -30.33 -11.34 -30.22
N VAL A 626 -31.24 -12.30 -29.97
CA VAL A 626 -32.55 -12.02 -29.39
C VAL A 626 -32.41 -11.35 -28.01
N ALA A 627 -31.49 -11.82 -27.17
CA ALA A 627 -31.22 -11.20 -25.86
C ALA A 627 -30.69 -9.76 -26.02
N LYS A 628 -29.77 -9.54 -26.97
CA LYS A 628 -29.26 -8.21 -27.30
C LYS A 628 -30.36 -7.27 -27.80
N CYS A 629 -31.18 -7.72 -28.75
CA CYS A 629 -32.31 -6.96 -29.26
C CYS A 629 -33.35 -6.66 -28.18
N LYS A 630 -33.61 -7.60 -27.25
CA LYS A 630 -34.47 -7.35 -26.08
C LYS A 630 -33.89 -6.25 -25.18
N LYS A 631 -32.58 -6.25 -24.95
CA LYS A 631 -31.89 -5.22 -24.16
C LYS A 631 -31.94 -3.85 -24.83
N GLU A 632 -31.70 -3.79 -26.14
CA GLU A 632 -31.83 -2.55 -26.93
C GLU A 632 -33.28 -2.03 -26.95
N THR A 633 -34.24 -2.92 -27.12
CA THR A 633 -35.68 -2.59 -27.04
C THR A 633 -36.05 -2.06 -25.66
N CYS A 634 -35.52 -2.66 -24.59
CA CYS A 634 -35.71 -2.20 -23.22
C CYS A 634 -35.09 -0.80 -23.02
N ALA A 635 -33.87 -0.57 -23.51
CA ALA A 635 -33.22 0.73 -23.43
C ALA A 635 -34.02 1.83 -24.15
N LEU A 636 -34.59 1.53 -25.33
CA LEU A 636 -35.48 2.44 -26.06
C LEU A 636 -36.78 2.70 -25.29
N LYS A 637 -37.39 1.67 -24.70
CA LYS A 637 -38.58 1.82 -23.84
C LYS A 637 -38.29 2.69 -22.61
N MET A 638 -37.08 2.60 -22.06
CA MET A 638 -36.66 3.33 -20.86
C MET A 638 -36.21 4.77 -21.13
N LEU A 639 -36.15 5.21 -22.40
CA LEU A 639 -35.95 6.63 -22.72
C LEU A 639 -37.08 7.47 -22.11
N ALA A 640 -36.70 8.59 -21.48
CA ALA A 640 -37.62 9.46 -20.75
C ALA A 640 -38.86 9.87 -21.58
N GLU A 641 -38.68 10.17 -22.86
CA GLU A 641 -39.77 10.52 -23.78
C GLU A 641 -40.81 9.40 -23.94
N ASN A 642 -40.38 8.15 -23.84
CA ASN A 642 -41.21 6.96 -24.07
C ASN A 642 -41.85 6.41 -22.80
N CYS A 643 -41.15 6.46 -21.66
CA CYS A 643 -41.64 5.87 -20.40
C CYS A 643 -42.38 6.86 -19.48
N LEU A 644 -41.95 8.13 -19.41
CA LEU A 644 -42.49 9.09 -18.44
C LEU A 644 -44.02 9.29 -18.52
N PRO A 645 -44.67 9.32 -19.70
CA PRO A 645 -46.12 9.46 -19.77
C PRO A 645 -46.89 8.34 -19.04
N TRP A 646 -46.26 7.19 -18.88
CA TRP A 646 -46.86 6.00 -18.28
C TRP A 646 -46.53 5.84 -16.80
N ILE A 647 -45.53 6.56 -16.26
CA ILE A 647 -45.13 6.45 -14.85
C ILE A 647 -46.10 7.27 -14.00
N GLN A 648 -47.15 6.62 -13.53
CA GLN A 648 -48.20 7.18 -12.68
C GLN A 648 -48.26 6.40 -11.36
N ALA A 649 -48.54 7.10 -10.26
CA ALA A 649 -48.71 6.47 -8.95
C ALA A 649 -49.74 5.32 -9.02
N GLY A 650 -49.38 4.18 -8.44
CA GLY A 650 -50.16 2.94 -8.46
C GLY A 650 -49.93 2.04 -9.69
N ARG A 651 -49.15 2.45 -10.69
CA ARG A 651 -48.85 1.59 -11.85
C ARG A 651 -47.90 0.46 -11.47
N LEU A 652 -48.20 -0.74 -11.94
CA LEU A 652 -47.30 -1.89 -11.83
C LEU A 652 -46.12 -1.75 -12.80
N VAL A 653 -44.92 -1.93 -12.27
CA VAL A 653 -43.65 -1.90 -13.01
C VAL A 653 -42.81 -3.11 -12.64
N TYR A 654 -42.05 -3.62 -13.60
CA TYR A 654 -41.09 -4.70 -13.38
C TYR A 654 -39.70 -4.08 -13.20
N VAL A 655 -39.04 -4.36 -12.07
CA VAL A 655 -37.77 -3.71 -11.70
C VAL A 655 -36.64 -4.74 -11.72
N VAL A 656 -35.66 -4.49 -12.57
CA VAL A 656 -34.40 -5.24 -12.63
C VAL A 656 -33.28 -4.22 -12.56
N ASP A 657 -32.36 -4.38 -11.60
CA ASP A 657 -31.12 -3.60 -11.54
C ASP A 657 -29.94 -4.53 -11.81
N LYS A 658 -29.26 -4.31 -12.94
CA LYS A 658 -28.18 -5.16 -13.45
C LYS A 658 -28.60 -6.64 -13.52
N ASP A 659 -28.14 -7.44 -12.55
CA ASP A 659 -28.36 -8.87 -12.47
C ASP A 659 -29.38 -9.25 -11.37
N GLN A 660 -29.89 -8.26 -10.63
CA GLN A 660 -30.86 -8.48 -9.56
C GLN A 660 -32.27 -8.18 -10.04
N ASP A 661 -33.10 -9.23 -10.02
CA ASP A 661 -34.52 -9.15 -10.37
C ASP A 661 -35.37 -8.92 -9.11
N PHE A 662 -35.94 -7.72 -8.98
CA PHE A 662 -36.83 -7.36 -7.88
C PHE A 662 -38.29 -7.71 -8.18
N GLY A 663 -38.57 -8.24 -9.37
CA GLY A 663 -39.91 -8.59 -9.81
C GLY A 663 -40.83 -7.38 -9.99
N TRP A 664 -42.12 -7.60 -9.74
CA TRP A 664 -43.15 -6.57 -9.88
C TRP A 664 -43.26 -5.68 -8.63
N GLY A 665 -43.29 -4.37 -8.85
CA GLY A 665 -43.55 -3.36 -7.85
C GLY A 665 -44.62 -2.36 -8.31
N ALA A 666 -45.04 -1.48 -7.40
CA ALA A 666 -45.99 -0.41 -7.69
C ALA A 666 -45.30 0.95 -7.61
N VAL A 667 -45.45 1.79 -8.63
CA VAL A 667 -44.94 3.17 -8.63
C VAL A 667 -45.61 3.95 -7.50
N VAL A 668 -44.81 4.60 -6.67
CA VAL A 668 -45.25 5.46 -5.57
C VAL A 668 -45.23 6.92 -6.03
N ASP A 669 -44.10 7.38 -6.56
CA ASP A 669 -43.91 8.76 -6.99
C ASP A 669 -42.84 8.88 -8.10
N LEU A 670 -42.80 10.04 -8.76
CA LEU A 670 -41.82 10.42 -9.78
C LEU A 670 -41.22 11.79 -9.44
N CYS A 671 -39.95 11.80 -9.06
CA CYS A 671 -39.20 13.00 -8.69
C CYS A 671 -38.21 13.37 -9.81
N LYS A 672 -38.10 14.66 -10.14
CA LYS A 672 -36.97 15.16 -10.94
C LYS A 672 -35.79 15.41 -10.00
N SER A 673 -34.67 14.74 -10.25
CA SER A 673 -33.46 14.98 -9.47
C SER A 673 -32.95 16.40 -9.71
N LYS A 674 -32.70 17.15 -8.63
CA LYS A 674 -32.15 18.52 -8.65
C LYS A 674 -30.62 18.55 -8.61
N ASP A 675 -29.94 17.44 -8.88
CA ASP A 675 -28.47 17.42 -8.90
C ASP A 675 -27.91 18.12 -10.14
N ARG A 676 -27.37 19.32 -9.94
CA ARG A 676 -26.54 20.06 -10.91
C ARG A 676 -25.06 19.62 -10.92
N GLY A 677 -24.68 18.65 -10.09
CA GLY A 677 -23.28 18.34 -9.77
C GLY A 677 -22.63 17.13 -10.45
N ALA A 678 -23.36 16.30 -11.20
CA ALA A 678 -22.78 15.09 -11.80
C ALA A 678 -23.16 14.95 -13.27
N ALA A 679 -22.23 15.24 -14.17
CA ALA A 679 -22.33 14.99 -15.61
C ALA A 679 -22.42 13.49 -16.00
N VAL A 680 -22.81 12.61 -15.07
CA VAL A 680 -22.73 11.14 -15.21
C VAL A 680 -24.09 10.43 -15.08
N LEU A 681 -25.13 11.09 -14.56
CA LEU A 681 -26.48 10.51 -14.58
C LEU A 681 -27.12 10.76 -15.95
N LYS A 682 -27.24 9.70 -16.76
CA LYS A 682 -27.92 9.72 -18.07
C LYS A 682 -29.43 10.07 -17.99
N SER A 683 -30.00 10.21 -16.79
CA SER A 683 -31.42 10.53 -16.60
C SER A 683 -31.68 11.36 -15.35
N ASN A 684 -32.31 12.53 -15.51
CA ASN A 684 -32.71 13.46 -14.43
C ASN A 684 -33.99 13.05 -13.68
N HIS A 685 -34.41 11.79 -13.78
CA HIS A 685 -35.69 11.30 -13.24
C HIS A 685 -35.45 10.15 -12.27
N LEU A 686 -36.03 10.26 -11.07
CA LEU A 686 -36.03 9.25 -10.03
C LEU A 686 -37.46 8.73 -9.87
N VAL A 687 -37.65 7.42 -10.00
CA VAL A 687 -38.94 6.76 -9.81
C VAL A 687 -38.91 6.04 -8.47
N GLU A 688 -39.83 6.38 -7.58
CA GLU A 688 -40.01 5.67 -6.32
C GLU A 688 -40.95 4.48 -6.57
N VAL A 689 -40.49 3.27 -6.27
CA VAL A 689 -41.25 2.02 -6.49
C VAL A 689 -41.32 1.22 -5.20
N LEU A 690 -42.52 0.79 -4.83
CA LEU A 690 -42.75 -0.13 -3.74
C LEU A 690 -42.48 -1.56 -4.22
N LEU A 691 -41.48 -2.21 -3.64
CA LEU A 691 -41.04 -3.58 -3.96
C LEU A 691 -41.15 -4.48 -2.73
N THR A 692 -41.33 -5.78 -2.94
CA THR A 692 -41.32 -6.78 -1.87
C THR A 692 -39.89 -7.25 -1.58
N CYS A 693 -39.09 -6.38 -0.98
CA CYS A 693 -37.74 -6.71 -0.56
C CYS A 693 -37.78 -7.48 0.77
N ARG A 694 -37.09 -8.63 0.87
CA ARG A 694 -36.79 -9.21 2.20
C ARG A 694 -35.87 -8.22 2.95
N GLY A 695 -36.10 -8.06 4.26
CA GLY A 695 -35.43 -7.07 5.10
C GLY A 695 -33.91 -7.17 5.17
N ASP A 696 -33.35 -8.29 4.70
CA ASP A 696 -31.95 -8.43 4.33
C ASP A 696 -31.86 -8.47 2.80
N SER A 697 -31.62 -7.33 2.18
CA SER A 697 -31.13 -7.27 0.80
C SER A 697 -29.75 -7.92 0.76
N PRO A 698 -29.54 -9.06 0.06
CA PRO A 698 -28.23 -9.64 -0.10
C PRO A 698 -27.44 -8.72 -1.05
N GLN A 699 -26.42 -8.05 -0.51
CA GLN A 699 -25.24 -7.78 -1.33
C GLN A 699 -24.47 -9.11 -1.37
N ASP A 700 -24.36 -9.65 -2.58
CA ASP A 700 -23.49 -10.78 -2.97
C ASP A 700 -23.85 -12.17 -2.41
N ASP A 701 -24.56 -12.97 -3.21
CA ASP A 701 -24.48 -14.43 -3.13
C ASP A 701 -24.45 -15.03 -4.57
N PRO A 702 -23.29 -15.49 -5.08
CA PRO A 702 -23.16 -16.01 -6.44
C PRO A 702 -23.49 -17.51 -6.57
N GLN A 703 -24.41 -18.06 -5.77
CA GLN A 703 -24.77 -19.48 -5.84
C GLN A 703 -26.29 -19.73 -5.75
N ALA A 704 -26.99 -19.55 -6.86
CA ALA A 704 -28.27 -20.23 -7.10
C ALA A 704 -28.54 -20.41 -8.61
N TYR A 705 -27.76 -21.28 -9.25
CA TYR A 705 -28.12 -21.88 -10.53
C TYR A 705 -27.92 -23.39 -10.40
N ASP A 706 -29.01 -24.11 -10.11
CA ASP A 706 -29.38 -25.37 -10.75
C ASP A 706 -30.67 -25.89 -10.07
N GLN A 707 -31.82 -25.65 -10.72
CA GLN A 707 -33.05 -26.46 -10.60
C GLN A 707 -34.19 -25.83 -11.43
N SER A 708 -34.20 -26.12 -12.73
CA SER A 708 -35.44 -26.22 -13.52
C SER A 708 -35.19 -26.86 -14.89
N GLN A 709 -34.73 -28.12 -14.91
CA GLN A 709 -35.23 -29.07 -15.91
C GLN A 709 -36.28 -29.96 -15.23
N GLY A 710 -37.51 -29.87 -15.72
CA GLY A 710 -38.65 -30.64 -15.22
C GLY A 710 -39.96 -30.02 -15.66
N GLY A 711 -40.30 -30.17 -16.94
CA GLY A 711 -41.56 -29.71 -17.55
C GLY A 711 -41.45 -29.56 -19.04
#